data_AF-A0A451A2J2-F1
#
_entry.id   AF-A0A451A2J2-F1
#
_cell.length_a   1.000
_cell.length_b   1.000
_cell.length_c   1.000
_cell.angle_alpha   90.00
_cell.angle_beta   90.00
_cell.angle_gamma   90.00
#
_symmetry.space_group_name_H-M   'P 1'
#
loop_
_entity.id
_entity.type
_entity.pdbx_description
1 polymer ?
#
loop_
_entity_poly.entity_id
_entity_poly.type
_entity_poly.pdbx_seq_one_letter_code
_entity_poly.pdbx_strand_id
1 'polypeptide(L)'
;MSELTFISPKWLKPLLKKLVPVEKKLAARDNKARELGRISDIFGSSSDLVGCYVEPYCQDHDPIDSARDPHAISPIRAPIFSTINAFLGGDFPLIAGDSRQMFLLSEAGMGKTSLFRMLKLMHLMDFWPRGYDCLLLKLGEDIQDTVWQHSGKANTVLLLDALDEDPLAWGNMKGRLLEISEAAGDYYRVIISCRTQSLFSIATHPSDHAGQIRIDDHIYPLVFLTLFDHAQVDEYLNKRFPDHPCDILFHCNESLREQAQHQIDSVYPLGSPPLLLAHIHDLLVVKPQDSNLYHLYRALFEVWLAREEARLHKLPRKTLSNPPNREDLWTIFTTIAVFLQHRGENFLSRAALYKLEKDFPMIVDLAHIDTGERSLLHRNTSGDFRFAHHSIQEFLVARGILTGKVDVIGDAVRVTDQLLAFLKIAGVTDLAFSGRFESGQALIPMPEFHFYDQLADGSRGPALQPIPAGEFLMGSPESEGDRSEHPQHHVRIAAPFAIGTWPVTFEEYDHFCSATGRKPPSDQGWGRRRHPVINVSWQDAVDYCVWLSKETGHRYRLPSEAEWEYAARAGTRTGYWWDDRFDDGSGVRRANYDDTQGGSDVKHTSFVGSFAPNPFGLYDTAGNVWEWVADCWHDNYQNAPSDGRVWTEENLGDCAHRVVRGGSWNNDPVELRSASRSRYHASDVTYSLLGFRLAREF
;
A
#
# COMPACT_ATOMS: atom_id res chain seq x y z
N MET A 1 34.56 21.98 -21.11
CA MET A 1 33.21 22.46 -21.46
C MET A 1 32.48 22.64 -20.14
N SER A 2 31.84 23.79 -19.88
CA SER A 2 31.06 23.97 -18.65
C SER A 2 29.90 22.98 -18.65
N GLU A 3 29.75 22.17 -17.59
CA GLU A 3 28.56 21.34 -17.37
C GLU A 3 27.29 22.17 -17.59
N LEU A 4 26.40 21.70 -18.46
CA LEU A 4 25.08 22.31 -18.68
C LEU A 4 24.23 22.08 -17.43
N THR A 5 24.06 23.13 -16.61
CA THR A 5 23.21 23.06 -15.40
C THR A 5 21.86 23.71 -15.67
N PHE A 6 20.79 22.93 -15.58
CA PHE A 6 19.41 23.36 -15.77
C PHE A 6 18.72 23.70 -14.44
N ILE A 7 19.13 23.05 -13.35
CA ILE A 7 18.55 23.23 -12.02
C ILE A 7 19.62 23.12 -10.93
N SER A 8 19.50 23.88 -9.84
CA SER A 8 20.45 23.81 -8.72
C SER A 8 19.83 24.22 -7.38
N PRO A 9 20.16 23.54 -6.26
CA PRO A 9 19.67 23.95 -4.93
C PRO A 9 20.17 25.35 -4.54
N LYS A 10 21.36 25.74 -5.04
CA LYS A 10 21.98 27.05 -4.78
C LYS A 10 21.14 28.22 -5.32
N TRP A 11 20.23 27.95 -6.26
CA TRP A 11 19.41 28.97 -6.90
C TRP A 11 18.08 29.23 -6.19
N LEU A 12 17.67 28.41 -5.21
CA LEU A 12 16.37 28.57 -4.53
C LEU A 12 16.19 29.96 -3.87
N LYS A 13 17.19 30.42 -3.09
CA LYS A 13 17.14 31.74 -2.44
C LYS A 13 17.17 32.90 -3.47
N PRO A 14 18.08 32.94 -4.46
CA PRO A 14 18.03 33.91 -5.55
C PRO A 14 16.74 33.89 -6.37
N LEU A 15 16.19 32.70 -6.64
CA LEU A 15 14.96 32.49 -7.39
C LEU A 15 13.78 33.16 -6.69
N LEU A 16 13.61 32.90 -5.39
CA LEU A 16 12.55 33.52 -4.59
C LEU A 16 12.62 35.06 -4.64
N LYS A 17 13.83 35.63 -4.48
CA LYS A 17 14.04 37.08 -4.54
C LYS A 17 13.64 37.68 -5.90
N LYS A 18 13.84 36.94 -6.99
CA LYS A 18 13.49 37.39 -8.35
C LYS A 18 12.01 37.16 -8.67
N LEU A 19 11.40 36.13 -8.09
CA LEU A 19 10.00 35.74 -8.31
C LEU A 19 9.01 36.72 -7.66
N VAL A 20 9.23 37.11 -6.40
CA VAL A 20 8.28 37.94 -5.62
C VAL A 20 7.90 39.26 -6.33
N PRO A 21 8.83 40.02 -6.94
CA PRO A 21 8.47 41.23 -7.69
C PRO A 21 7.67 40.98 -8.96
N VAL A 22 7.84 39.82 -9.62
CA VAL A 22 7.11 39.45 -10.84
C VAL A 22 5.69 39.05 -10.50
N GLU A 23 5.50 38.26 -9.44
CA GLU A 23 4.18 37.85 -8.95
C GLU A 23 3.32 39.05 -8.52
N LYS A 24 3.93 40.09 -7.94
CA LYS A 24 3.24 41.35 -7.61
C LYS A 24 2.88 42.19 -8.83
N LYS A 25 3.50 41.95 -9.99
CA LYS A 25 3.26 42.68 -11.25
C LYS A 25 2.36 41.85 -12.17
N LEU A 26 1.09 41.67 -11.79
CA LEU A 26 0.07 41.09 -12.68
C LEU A 26 -0.41 42.14 -13.71
N ALA A 27 0.50 42.62 -14.56
CA ALA A 27 0.14 43.46 -15.69
C ALA A 27 0.04 42.59 -16.96
N ALA A 28 -1.10 42.67 -17.66
CA ALA A 28 -1.45 41.85 -18.84
C ALA A 28 -0.45 41.88 -20.03
N ARG A 29 0.63 42.67 -19.95
CA ARG A 29 1.64 42.84 -21.01
C ARG A 29 2.92 42.02 -20.82
N ASP A 30 3.21 41.52 -19.62
CA ASP A 30 4.41 40.69 -19.39
C ASP A 30 4.10 39.21 -19.63
N ASN A 31 4.82 38.58 -20.57
CA ASN A 31 4.64 37.16 -20.89
C ASN A 31 4.98 36.26 -19.68
N LYS A 32 5.98 36.65 -18.89
CA LYS A 32 6.40 35.90 -17.69
C LYS A 32 5.32 35.95 -16.60
N ALA A 33 4.71 37.10 -16.40
CA ALA A 33 3.64 37.26 -15.40
C ALA A 33 2.36 36.51 -15.80
N ARG A 34 2.02 36.46 -17.10
CA ARG A 34 0.88 35.67 -17.61
C ARG A 34 1.09 34.16 -17.44
N GLU A 35 2.26 33.66 -17.81
CA GLU A 35 2.60 32.25 -17.62
C GLU A 35 2.67 31.89 -16.12
N LEU A 36 3.19 32.79 -15.28
CA LEU A 36 3.18 32.60 -13.83
C LEU A 36 1.76 32.56 -13.26
N GLY A 37 0.86 33.43 -13.75
CA GLY A 37 -0.56 33.38 -13.41
C GLY A 37 -1.19 32.04 -13.77
N ARG A 38 -0.94 31.54 -14.99
CA ARG A 38 -1.41 30.21 -15.44
C ARG A 38 -0.88 29.09 -14.54
N ILE A 39 0.41 29.09 -14.21
CA ILE A 39 1.00 28.10 -13.30
C ILE A 39 0.37 28.21 -11.91
N SER A 40 0.14 29.43 -11.41
CA SER A 40 -0.45 29.63 -10.09
C SER A 40 -1.93 29.26 -10.03
N ASP A 41 -2.67 29.45 -11.11
CA ASP A 41 -4.08 29.05 -11.22
C ASP A 41 -4.22 27.53 -11.29
N ILE A 42 -3.31 26.85 -12.00
CA ILE A 42 -3.34 25.39 -12.18
C ILE A 42 -2.75 24.67 -10.97
N PHE A 43 -1.72 25.23 -10.34
CA PHE A 43 -0.89 24.53 -9.35
C PHE A 43 -0.70 25.26 -8.00
N GLY A 44 -1.28 26.45 -7.80
CA GLY A 44 -1.21 27.21 -6.54
C GLY A 44 -0.03 28.20 -6.41
N SER A 45 0.15 28.79 -5.23
CA SER A 45 1.13 29.88 -5.02
C SER A 45 2.57 29.48 -5.38
N SER A 46 3.23 30.31 -6.20
CA SER A 46 4.58 30.02 -6.71
C SER A 46 5.68 30.49 -5.75
N SER A 47 5.51 31.64 -5.10
CA SER A 47 6.47 32.10 -4.09
C SER A 47 6.46 31.23 -2.83
N ASP A 48 5.29 30.74 -2.45
CA ASP A 48 5.13 29.83 -1.31
C ASP A 48 5.86 28.50 -1.54
N LEU A 49 5.70 27.93 -2.73
CA LEU A 49 6.42 26.74 -3.16
C LEU A 49 7.94 26.96 -3.07
N VAL A 50 8.48 27.99 -3.73
CA VAL A 50 9.94 28.22 -3.76
C VAL A 50 10.49 28.49 -2.36
N GLY A 51 9.73 29.19 -1.51
CA GLY A 51 10.12 29.49 -0.14
C GLY A 51 10.29 28.25 0.73
N CYS A 52 9.43 27.25 0.53
CA CYS A 52 9.39 26.03 1.34
C CYS A 52 10.01 24.81 0.65
N TYR A 53 10.45 24.91 -0.60
CA TYR A 53 10.90 23.76 -1.38
C TYR A 53 12.13 23.08 -0.76
N VAL A 54 12.00 21.79 -0.49
CA VAL A 54 13.10 20.89 -0.13
C VAL A 54 13.28 19.92 -1.29
N GLU A 55 14.54 19.72 -1.71
CA GLU A 55 14.85 18.81 -2.81
C GLU A 55 14.58 17.36 -2.37
N PRO A 56 13.71 16.60 -3.07
CA PRO A 56 13.53 15.18 -2.78
C PRO A 56 14.73 14.37 -3.26
N TYR A 57 14.93 13.21 -2.63
CA TYR A 57 15.81 12.19 -3.20
C TYR A 57 15.03 11.32 -4.19
N CYS A 58 15.77 10.62 -5.04
CA CYS A 58 15.24 9.66 -5.98
C CYS A 58 16.12 8.41 -6.05
N GLN A 59 15.55 7.34 -6.60
CA GLN A 59 16.18 6.04 -6.79
C GLN A 59 15.67 5.41 -8.11
N ASP A 60 16.42 4.42 -8.58
CA ASP A 60 16.13 3.61 -9.78
C ASP A 60 15.33 2.34 -9.47
N HIS A 61 15.15 1.99 -8.19
CA HIS A 61 14.34 0.85 -7.77
C HIS A 61 12.99 1.27 -7.20
N ASP A 62 11.97 0.43 -7.41
CA ASP A 62 10.68 0.66 -6.77
C ASP A 62 10.82 0.56 -5.23
N PRO A 63 10.45 1.60 -4.47
CA PRO A 63 10.46 1.53 -3.01
C PRO A 63 9.56 0.41 -2.45
N ILE A 64 8.51 -0.01 -3.16
CA ILE A 64 7.65 -1.13 -2.77
C ILE A 64 8.39 -2.47 -2.91
N ASP A 65 9.23 -2.62 -3.95
CA ASP A 65 10.04 -3.83 -4.15
C ASP A 65 11.16 -3.93 -3.10
N SER A 66 11.76 -2.80 -2.72
CA SER A 66 12.77 -2.77 -1.64
C SER A 66 12.20 -3.09 -0.25
N ALA A 67 10.89 -2.91 -0.05
CA ALA A 67 10.19 -3.37 1.16
C ALA A 67 9.85 -4.87 1.13
N ARG A 68 9.87 -5.49 -0.05
CA ARG A 68 9.59 -6.92 -0.27
C ARG A 68 10.87 -7.78 -0.36
N ASP A 69 11.99 -7.18 -0.75
CA ASP A 69 13.29 -7.85 -0.89
C ASP A 69 14.41 -7.17 -0.04
N PRO A 70 14.82 -7.76 1.11
CA PRO A 70 15.93 -7.25 1.92
C PRO A 70 17.32 -7.47 1.28
N HIS A 71 17.40 -8.13 0.12
CA HIS A 71 18.61 -8.24 -0.72
C HIS A 71 18.61 -7.28 -1.91
N ALA A 72 17.56 -6.48 -2.09
CA ALA A 72 17.64 -5.33 -2.98
C ALA A 72 18.86 -4.50 -2.55
N ILE A 73 19.80 -4.30 -3.47
CA ILE A 73 20.96 -3.43 -3.25
C ILE A 73 20.41 -2.14 -2.65
N SER A 74 20.91 -1.71 -1.48
CA SER A 74 20.48 -0.47 -0.83
C SER A 74 20.32 0.60 -1.90
N PRO A 75 19.10 1.10 -2.17
CA PRO A 75 18.87 1.94 -3.32
C PRO A 75 19.79 3.15 -3.18
N ILE A 76 20.65 3.35 -4.18
CA ILE A 76 21.55 4.50 -4.18
C ILE A 76 20.66 5.72 -4.35
N ARG A 77 20.36 6.39 -3.24
CA ARG A 77 19.58 7.61 -3.24
C ARG A 77 20.44 8.74 -3.81
N ALA A 78 19.93 9.39 -4.84
CA ALA A 78 20.53 10.57 -5.43
C ALA A 78 19.61 11.78 -5.27
N PRO A 79 20.14 12.99 -5.12
CA PRO A 79 19.35 14.22 -5.24
C PRO A 79 18.69 14.31 -6.62
N ILE A 80 17.39 14.62 -6.68
CA ILE A 80 16.67 14.62 -7.96
C ILE A 80 17.21 15.66 -8.94
N PHE A 81 17.75 16.79 -8.47
CA PHE A 81 18.32 17.82 -9.36
C PHE A 81 19.58 17.32 -10.05
N SER A 82 20.40 16.48 -9.39
CA SER A 82 21.55 15.86 -10.08
C SER A 82 21.10 14.90 -11.17
N THR A 83 20.07 14.09 -10.88
CA THR A 83 19.49 13.13 -11.84
C THR A 83 18.90 13.84 -13.06
N ILE A 84 18.13 14.92 -12.85
CA ILE A 84 17.56 15.73 -13.93
C ILE A 84 18.66 16.43 -14.74
N ASN A 85 19.67 17.02 -14.10
CA ASN A 85 20.77 17.64 -14.84
C ASN A 85 21.55 16.62 -15.68
N ALA A 86 21.78 15.40 -15.18
CA ALA A 86 22.42 14.34 -15.96
C ALA A 86 21.55 13.95 -17.19
N PHE A 87 20.25 13.80 -17.00
CA PHE A 87 19.30 13.51 -18.09
C PHE A 87 19.24 14.62 -19.15
N LEU A 88 19.11 15.87 -18.71
CA LEU A 88 19.05 17.03 -19.59
C LEU A 88 20.42 17.33 -20.24
N GLY A 89 21.53 17.06 -19.56
CA GLY A 89 22.89 17.24 -20.06
C GLY A 89 23.37 16.16 -21.03
N GLY A 90 22.72 14.99 -21.02
CA GLY A 90 23.06 13.84 -21.87
C GLY A 90 24.02 12.82 -21.25
N ASP A 91 24.31 12.95 -19.95
CA ASP A 91 25.25 12.10 -19.18
C ASP A 91 24.54 11.00 -18.35
N PHE A 92 23.25 10.75 -18.61
CA PHE A 92 22.47 9.73 -17.91
C PHE A 92 22.88 8.30 -18.35
N PRO A 93 23.04 7.32 -17.45
CA PRO A 93 23.43 5.95 -17.84
C PRO A 93 22.38 5.33 -18.75
N LEU A 94 22.77 5.04 -20.00
CA LEU A 94 21.87 4.55 -21.05
C LEU A 94 21.99 3.03 -21.22
N ILE A 95 20.88 2.32 -21.10
CA ILE A 95 20.70 0.98 -21.69
C ILE A 95 20.24 1.19 -23.14
N ALA A 96 20.75 0.41 -24.09
CA ALA A 96 20.50 0.59 -25.52
C ALA A 96 19.01 0.41 -25.89
N GLY A 97 18.37 1.47 -26.41
CA GLY A 97 16.98 1.49 -26.90
C GLY A 97 16.55 2.88 -27.41
N ASP A 98 15.38 2.96 -28.08
CA ASP A 98 14.92 4.09 -28.91
C ASP A 98 14.45 5.35 -28.14
N SER A 99 14.07 5.26 -26.87
CA SER A 99 13.46 6.40 -26.14
C SER A 99 14.45 7.25 -25.34
N ARG A 100 15.64 7.55 -25.88
CA ARG A 100 16.74 8.30 -25.20
C ARG A 100 16.38 9.73 -24.76
N GLN A 101 15.21 10.21 -25.18
CA GLN A 101 14.73 11.56 -25.02
C GLN A 101 13.68 11.69 -23.91
N MET A 102 13.13 10.58 -23.41
CA MET A 102 11.97 10.58 -22.50
C MET A 102 12.29 9.95 -21.15
N PHE A 103 11.70 10.49 -20.09
CA PHE A 103 11.92 10.10 -18.70
C PHE A 103 10.58 10.02 -17.98
N LEU A 104 10.29 8.88 -17.33
CA LEU A 104 9.12 8.74 -16.47
C LEU A 104 9.52 9.00 -15.01
N LEU A 105 8.82 9.94 -14.38
CA LEU A 105 8.96 10.25 -12.96
C LEU A 105 7.79 9.67 -12.18
N SER A 106 8.09 8.75 -11.26
CA SER A 106 7.11 8.06 -10.43
C SER A 106 7.34 8.28 -8.94
N GLU A 107 6.33 8.05 -8.10
CA GLU A 107 6.42 8.25 -6.65
C GLU A 107 5.31 7.51 -5.88
N ALA A 108 5.55 7.25 -4.59
CA ALA A 108 4.61 6.72 -3.60
C ALA A 108 3.85 7.76 -2.73
N GLY A 109 3.86 9.07 -3.02
CA GLY A 109 3.47 10.07 -2.02
C GLY A 109 3.08 11.45 -2.56
N MET A 110 3.98 12.44 -2.58
CA MET A 110 3.77 13.82 -3.05
C MET A 110 5.11 14.52 -3.38
N GLY A 111 5.24 15.15 -4.55
CA GLY A 111 6.46 15.91 -4.90
C GLY A 111 6.70 16.12 -6.41
N LYS A 112 6.14 15.28 -7.28
CA LYS A 112 6.33 15.35 -8.75
C LYS A 112 5.86 16.68 -9.35
N THR A 113 4.61 17.08 -9.09
CA THR A 113 4.04 18.34 -9.58
C THR A 113 4.80 19.55 -9.05
N SER A 114 5.13 19.55 -7.76
CA SER A 114 5.97 20.56 -7.12
C SER A 114 7.35 20.67 -7.78
N LEU A 115 7.99 19.56 -8.13
CA LEU A 115 9.26 19.52 -8.86
C LEU A 115 9.15 20.08 -10.29
N PHE A 116 8.10 19.73 -11.02
CA PHE A 116 7.87 20.24 -12.38
C PHE A 116 7.66 21.75 -12.39
N ARG A 117 6.92 22.27 -11.41
CA ARG A 117 6.78 23.71 -11.20
C ARG A 117 8.13 24.36 -10.90
N MET A 118 8.95 23.75 -10.04
CA MET A 118 10.29 24.28 -9.75
C MET A 118 11.14 24.42 -11.00
N LEU A 119 11.18 23.40 -11.87
CA LEU A 119 11.88 23.46 -13.16
C LEU A 119 11.39 24.62 -14.02
N LYS A 120 10.07 24.75 -14.18
CA LYS A 120 9.46 25.82 -14.97
C LYS A 120 9.72 27.21 -14.37
N LEU A 121 9.71 27.35 -13.04
CA LEU A 121 10.02 28.60 -12.36
C LEU A 121 11.49 28.99 -12.54
N MET A 122 12.42 28.03 -12.49
CA MET A 122 13.84 28.26 -12.79
C MET A 122 14.02 28.80 -14.22
N HIS A 123 13.31 28.19 -15.18
CA HIS A 123 13.26 28.67 -16.57
C HIS A 123 12.71 30.10 -16.68
N LEU A 124 11.50 30.36 -16.14
CA LEU A 124 10.87 31.67 -16.24
C LEU A 124 11.71 32.79 -15.62
N MET A 125 12.46 32.47 -14.56
CA MET A 125 13.29 33.43 -13.85
C MET A 125 14.75 33.49 -14.36
N ASP A 126 15.02 32.97 -15.55
CA ASP A 126 16.34 33.00 -16.22
C ASP A 126 17.47 32.32 -15.43
N PHE A 127 17.15 31.32 -14.60
CA PHE A 127 18.11 30.41 -13.97
C PHE A 127 18.37 29.18 -14.85
N TRP A 128 18.13 29.30 -16.15
CA TRP A 128 18.13 28.21 -17.11
C TRP A 128 19.12 28.49 -18.24
N PRO A 129 19.76 27.47 -18.83
CA PRO A 129 20.71 27.64 -19.92
C PRO A 129 20.12 28.42 -21.10
N ARG A 130 20.91 29.35 -21.66
CA ARG A 130 20.50 30.10 -22.84
C ARG A 130 20.34 29.17 -24.04
N GLY A 131 19.32 29.42 -24.85
CA GLY A 131 19.04 28.64 -26.05
C GLY A 131 18.15 27.42 -25.80
N TYR A 132 17.80 27.13 -24.55
CA TYR A 132 16.84 26.08 -24.20
C TYR A 132 15.57 26.70 -23.60
N ASP A 133 14.42 26.18 -24.00
CA ASP A 133 13.09 26.54 -23.48
C ASP A 133 12.56 25.43 -22.57
N CYS A 134 11.52 25.70 -21.80
CA CYS A 134 10.84 24.75 -20.94
C CYS A 134 9.32 24.95 -20.99
N LEU A 135 8.61 23.93 -21.45
CA LEU A 135 7.15 23.88 -21.56
C LEU A 135 6.58 22.95 -20.50
N LEU A 136 5.68 23.45 -19.65
CA LEU A 136 4.97 22.68 -18.63
C LEU A 136 3.49 22.59 -18.97
N LEU A 137 3.00 21.36 -19.16
CA LEU A 137 1.59 21.05 -19.44
C LEU A 137 1.09 20.01 -18.44
N LYS A 138 -0.16 20.14 -17.99
CA LYS A 138 -0.88 19.10 -17.26
C LYS A 138 -1.60 18.23 -18.27
N LEU A 139 -1.49 16.89 -18.18
CA LEU A 139 -2.08 15.92 -19.10
C LEU A 139 -3.63 15.92 -19.11
N GLY A 140 -4.24 15.61 -20.26
CA GLY A 140 -5.64 15.92 -20.58
C GLY A 140 -5.98 15.81 -22.07
N GLU A 141 -7.27 15.98 -22.41
CA GLU A 141 -7.84 15.69 -23.74
C GLU A 141 -7.23 16.54 -24.88
N ASP A 142 -6.98 17.84 -24.66
CA ASP A 142 -6.60 18.80 -25.72
C ASP A 142 -5.08 18.93 -25.99
N ILE A 143 -4.26 18.04 -25.42
CA ILE A 143 -2.81 18.28 -25.34
C ILE A 143 -2.06 17.90 -26.58
N GLN A 144 -2.57 16.91 -27.33
CA GLN A 144 -1.94 16.53 -28.59
C GLN A 144 -1.81 17.74 -29.50
N ASP A 145 -2.88 18.50 -29.72
CA ASP A 145 -2.83 19.70 -30.55
C ASP A 145 -1.82 20.73 -30.03
N THR A 146 -1.75 20.91 -28.71
CA THR A 146 -0.80 21.84 -28.08
C THR A 146 0.65 21.40 -28.27
N VAL A 147 0.94 20.11 -28.11
CA VAL A 147 2.28 19.52 -28.28
C VAL A 147 2.67 19.48 -29.75
N TRP A 148 1.73 19.15 -30.65
CA TRP A 148 1.96 19.09 -32.09
C TRP A 148 2.26 20.47 -32.68
N GLN A 149 1.50 21.50 -32.30
CA GLN A 149 1.61 22.85 -32.87
C GLN A 149 2.71 23.70 -32.23
N HIS A 150 3.38 23.20 -31.17
CA HIS A 150 4.44 23.93 -30.50
C HIS A 150 5.66 24.16 -31.42
N SER A 151 6.05 25.42 -31.61
CA SER A 151 7.25 25.79 -32.37
C SER A 151 8.53 25.63 -31.53
N GLY A 152 9.65 25.26 -32.14
CA GLY A 152 10.96 25.24 -31.44
C GLY A 152 11.21 24.01 -30.56
N LYS A 153 10.52 22.90 -30.85
CA LYS A 153 10.59 21.63 -30.08
C LYS A 153 12.02 21.18 -29.80
N ALA A 154 12.91 21.19 -30.80
CA ALA A 154 14.29 20.69 -30.70
C ALA A 154 15.14 21.32 -29.57
N ASN A 155 14.76 22.51 -29.10
CA ASN A 155 15.43 23.22 -28.00
C ASN A 155 14.59 23.31 -26.72
N THR A 156 13.44 22.63 -26.67
CA THR A 156 12.46 22.75 -25.58
C THR A 156 12.45 21.49 -24.73
N VAL A 157 12.61 21.65 -23.41
CA VAL A 157 12.29 20.60 -22.44
C VAL A 157 10.79 20.57 -22.21
N LEU A 158 10.16 19.43 -22.46
CA LEU A 158 8.73 19.22 -22.25
C LEU A 158 8.48 18.50 -20.92
N LEU A 159 7.69 19.12 -20.06
CA LEU A 159 7.24 18.57 -18.78
C LEU A 159 5.73 18.27 -18.89
N LEU A 160 5.35 16.99 -18.81
CA LEU A 160 3.97 16.52 -18.89
C LEU A 160 3.53 15.96 -17.55
N ASP A 161 2.73 16.72 -16.81
CA ASP A 161 2.33 16.38 -15.44
C ASP A 161 1.06 15.53 -15.40
N ALA A 162 1.00 14.59 -14.46
CA ALA A 162 -0.17 13.82 -14.06
C ALA A 162 -0.74 12.91 -15.16
N LEU A 163 0.09 12.04 -15.73
CA LEU A 163 -0.35 11.03 -16.70
C LEU A 163 -1.45 10.12 -16.14
N ASP A 164 -1.43 9.82 -14.84
CA ASP A 164 -2.47 9.05 -14.16
C ASP A 164 -3.82 9.80 -14.06
N GLU A 165 -3.81 11.12 -14.19
CA GLU A 165 -5.02 11.95 -14.21
C GLU A 165 -5.53 12.22 -15.65
N ASP A 166 -4.81 11.80 -16.69
CA ASP A 166 -5.20 12.00 -18.09
C ASP A 166 -6.43 11.14 -18.44
N PRO A 167 -7.60 11.74 -18.78
CA PRO A 167 -8.78 11.00 -19.18
C PRO A 167 -8.56 10.06 -20.36
N LEU A 168 -7.66 10.41 -21.28
CA LEU A 168 -7.33 9.59 -22.46
C LEU A 168 -6.39 8.43 -22.12
N ALA A 169 -5.68 8.49 -20.99
CA ALA A 169 -4.91 7.36 -20.49
C ALA A 169 -5.80 6.31 -19.82
N TRP A 170 -7.08 6.61 -19.58
CA TRP A 170 -7.93 5.71 -18.83
C TRP A 170 -8.33 4.46 -19.63
N GLY A 171 -7.94 3.28 -19.17
CA GLY A 171 -8.13 1.98 -19.84
C GLY A 171 -7.22 1.77 -21.04
N ASN A 172 -6.37 2.75 -21.37
CA ASN A 172 -5.50 2.76 -22.54
C ASN A 172 -4.14 3.43 -22.23
N MET A 173 -3.60 3.22 -21.03
CA MET A 173 -2.35 3.89 -20.61
C MET A 173 -1.19 3.60 -21.57
N LYS A 174 -1.10 2.35 -22.05
CA LYS A 174 -0.09 1.92 -23.04
C LYS A 174 -0.21 2.71 -24.36
N GLY A 175 -1.40 2.74 -24.95
CA GLY A 175 -1.65 3.46 -26.20
C GLY A 175 -1.43 4.95 -26.03
N ARG A 176 -1.89 5.53 -24.92
CA ARG A 176 -1.71 6.95 -24.64
C ARG A 176 -0.24 7.35 -24.49
N LEU A 177 0.58 6.53 -23.84
CA LEU A 177 2.01 6.80 -23.70
C LEU A 177 2.74 6.70 -25.05
N LEU A 178 2.35 5.76 -25.91
CA LEU A 178 2.86 5.67 -27.29
C LEU A 178 2.48 6.91 -28.12
N GLU A 179 1.23 7.36 -28.05
CA GLU A 179 0.77 8.59 -28.72
C GLU A 179 1.55 9.83 -28.26
N ILE A 180 1.77 9.98 -26.95
CA ILE A 180 2.56 11.08 -26.38
C ILE A 180 4.00 10.97 -26.88
N SER A 181 4.54 9.76 -26.96
CA SER A 181 5.92 9.53 -27.40
C SER A 181 6.12 9.95 -28.86
N GLU A 182 5.16 9.60 -29.72
CA GLU A 182 5.17 10.03 -31.12
C GLU A 182 5.05 11.56 -31.25
N ALA A 183 4.09 12.18 -30.55
CA ALA A 183 3.86 13.62 -30.61
C ALA A 183 5.04 14.46 -30.07
N ALA A 184 5.73 13.94 -29.06
CA ALA A 184 6.82 14.62 -28.37
C ALA A 184 8.22 14.26 -28.90
N GLY A 185 8.33 13.43 -29.95
CA GLY A 185 9.61 12.95 -30.50
C GLY A 185 10.56 14.04 -31.01
N ASP A 186 10.05 15.22 -31.34
CA ASP A 186 10.89 16.35 -31.83
C ASP A 186 11.41 17.28 -30.71
N TYR A 187 11.08 17.03 -29.44
CA TYR A 187 11.49 17.90 -28.33
C TYR A 187 12.99 17.79 -27.99
N TYR A 188 13.53 18.63 -27.11
CA TYR A 188 14.90 18.41 -26.64
C TYR A 188 14.97 17.20 -25.69
N ARG A 189 14.09 17.21 -24.68
CA ARG A 189 13.89 16.16 -23.67
C ARG A 189 12.45 16.21 -23.18
N VAL A 190 11.92 15.08 -22.75
CA VAL A 190 10.55 14.94 -22.24
C VAL A 190 10.60 14.28 -20.86
N ILE A 191 9.91 14.85 -19.89
CA ILE A 191 9.74 14.29 -18.54
C ILE A 191 8.24 14.17 -18.28
N ILE A 192 7.77 12.96 -17.99
CA ILE A 192 6.35 12.68 -17.76
C ILE A 192 6.19 12.22 -16.32
N SER A 193 5.30 12.86 -15.56
CA SER A 193 5.00 12.44 -14.18
C SER A 193 3.81 11.46 -14.16
N CYS A 194 3.89 10.43 -13.32
CA CYS A 194 2.84 9.44 -13.13
C CYS A 194 2.90 8.88 -11.69
N ARG A 195 1.83 8.27 -11.20
CA ARG A 195 1.86 7.50 -9.93
C ARG A 195 2.34 6.07 -10.16
N THR A 196 3.15 5.54 -9.23
CA THR A 196 3.73 4.18 -9.34
C THR A 196 2.67 3.12 -9.56
N GLN A 197 1.55 3.23 -8.84
CA GLN A 197 0.44 2.29 -8.91
C GLN A 197 -0.20 2.20 -10.31
N SER A 198 -0.18 3.28 -11.07
CA SER A 198 -0.74 3.34 -12.42
C SER A 198 0.14 2.62 -13.45
N LEU A 199 1.46 2.55 -13.22
CA LEU A 199 2.43 1.94 -14.14
C LEU A 199 2.44 0.40 -14.06
N PHE A 200 2.07 -0.19 -12.91
CA PHE A 200 2.00 -1.66 -12.75
C PHE A 200 0.98 -2.33 -13.68
N SER A 201 -0.03 -1.59 -14.16
CA SER A 201 -1.03 -2.12 -15.09
C SER A 201 -0.47 -2.43 -16.49
N ILE A 202 0.78 -2.05 -16.77
CA ILE A 202 1.41 -2.18 -18.10
C ILE A 202 2.71 -2.99 -18.05
N ALA A 203 3.31 -3.19 -16.88
CA ALA A 203 4.56 -3.96 -16.77
C ALA A 203 4.32 -5.44 -17.12
N THR A 204 4.96 -5.92 -18.17
CA THR A 204 4.73 -7.26 -18.72
C THR A 204 5.69 -8.31 -18.18
N HIS A 205 6.86 -7.91 -17.66
CA HIS A 205 7.87 -8.82 -17.12
C HIS A 205 8.39 -8.37 -15.74
N PRO A 206 8.75 -9.32 -14.85
CA PRO A 206 9.35 -9.01 -13.54
C PRO A 206 10.66 -8.20 -13.61
N SER A 207 11.38 -8.25 -14.75
CA SER A 207 12.58 -7.45 -15.01
C SER A 207 12.30 -5.99 -15.41
N ASP A 208 11.04 -5.63 -15.66
CA ASP A 208 10.57 -4.27 -15.99
C ASP A 208 10.36 -3.40 -14.73
N HIS A 209 10.88 -3.82 -13.57
CA HIS A 209 10.74 -3.10 -12.29
C HIS A 209 12.07 -2.48 -11.81
N ALA A 210 13.17 -2.73 -12.51
CA ALA A 210 14.49 -2.16 -12.23
C ALA A 210 14.74 -0.88 -13.06
N GLY A 211 14.05 0.21 -12.72
CA GLY A 211 14.36 1.56 -13.25
C GLY A 211 14.01 1.80 -14.72
N GLN A 212 13.19 0.94 -15.32
CA GLN A 212 12.72 1.09 -16.69
C GLN A 212 11.40 0.35 -16.87
N ILE A 213 10.56 0.82 -17.80
CA ILE A 213 9.38 0.09 -18.26
C ILE A 213 9.48 -0.17 -19.76
N ARG A 214 9.18 -1.40 -20.18
CA ARG A 214 9.15 -1.79 -21.59
C ARG A 214 7.72 -1.78 -22.11
N ILE A 215 7.51 -1.10 -23.22
CA ILE A 215 6.23 -1.05 -23.93
C ILE A 215 6.51 -1.33 -25.40
N ASP A 216 6.10 -2.51 -25.86
CA ASP A 216 6.43 -3.03 -27.19
C ASP A 216 7.96 -2.99 -27.43
N ASP A 217 8.40 -2.21 -28.43
CA ASP A 217 9.81 -2.02 -28.78
C ASP A 217 10.47 -0.81 -28.09
N HIS A 218 9.71 -0.04 -27.30
CA HIS A 218 10.19 1.14 -26.59
C HIS A 218 10.57 0.82 -25.13
N ILE A 219 11.67 1.40 -24.67
CA ILE A 219 12.14 1.29 -23.28
C ILE A 219 12.16 2.69 -22.68
N TYR A 220 11.38 2.91 -21.62
CA TYR A 220 11.30 4.19 -20.93
C TYR A 220 12.04 4.11 -19.60
N PRO A 221 13.07 4.95 -19.37
CA PRO A 221 13.69 5.09 -18.05
C PRO A 221 12.66 5.54 -17.00
N LEU A 222 12.69 4.91 -15.84
CA LEU A 222 11.80 5.16 -14.73
C LEU A 222 12.60 5.56 -13.50
N VAL A 223 12.25 6.70 -12.90
CA VAL A 223 12.87 7.20 -11.66
C VAL A 223 11.82 7.40 -10.60
N PHE A 224 12.10 6.89 -9.40
CA PHE A 224 11.20 6.95 -8.27
C PHE A 224 11.66 8.03 -7.28
N LEU A 225 10.81 9.00 -6.99
CA LEU A 225 11.01 9.90 -5.86
C LEU A 225 10.85 9.11 -4.55
N THR A 226 11.73 9.35 -3.58
CA THR A 226 11.66 8.74 -2.26
C THR A 226 10.86 9.62 -1.30
N LEU A 227 10.32 9.01 -0.26
CA LEU A 227 9.78 9.76 0.89
C LEU A 227 10.88 10.62 1.53
N PHE A 228 10.48 11.76 2.10
CA PHE A 228 11.39 12.59 2.89
C PHE A 228 11.88 11.83 4.11
N ASP A 229 13.19 11.93 4.37
CA ASP A 229 13.76 11.53 5.65
C ASP A 229 13.57 12.61 6.73
N HIS A 230 13.97 12.32 7.97
CA HIS A 230 13.86 13.25 9.08
C HIS A 230 14.53 14.60 8.80
N ALA A 231 15.70 14.60 8.14
CA ALA A 231 16.42 15.84 7.85
C ALA A 231 15.68 16.71 6.83
N GLN A 232 15.08 16.10 5.80
CA GLN A 232 14.26 16.79 4.81
C GLN A 232 12.95 17.32 5.41
N VAL A 233 12.34 16.58 6.34
CA VAL A 233 11.17 17.05 7.11
C VAL A 233 11.53 18.25 7.96
N ASP A 234 12.62 18.18 8.73
CA ASP A 234 13.10 19.28 9.56
C ASP A 234 13.41 20.53 8.70
N GLU A 235 14.09 20.35 7.56
CA GLU A 235 14.38 21.44 6.63
C GLU A 235 13.10 22.10 6.10
N TYR A 236 12.09 21.30 5.76
CA TYR A 236 10.80 21.80 5.29
C TYR A 236 10.11 22.63 6.38
N LEU A 237 10.04 22.12 7.60
CA LEU A 237 9.41 22.83 8.72
C LEU A 237 10.16 24.12 9.09
N ASN A 238 11.50 24.11 9.04
CA ASN A 238 12.32 25.30 9.25
C ASN A 238 12.04 26.40 8.22
N LYS A 239 11.82 26.03 6.95
CA LYS A 239 11.47 26.97 5.89
C LYS A 239 10.02 27.45 5.99
N ARG A 240 9.10 26.53 6.31
CA ARG A 240 7.66 26.79 6.38
C ARG A 240 7.28 27.64 7.59
N PHE A 241 7.92 27.40 8.72
CA PHE A 241 7.69 28.05 10.00
C PHE A 241 9.01 28.61 10.56
N PRO A 242 9.57 29.68 9.96
CA PRO A 242 10.79 30.31 10.45
C PRO A 242 10.54 30.96 11.81
N ASP A 243 11.53 30.90 12.71
CA ASP A 243 11.40 31.50 14.04
C ASP A 243 11.43 33.02 13.92
N HIS A 244 10.50 33.71 14.58
CA HIS A 244 10.58 35.17 14.63
C HIS A 244 11.53 35.61 15.74
N PRO A 245 12.33 36.68 15.52
CA PRO A 245 13.25 37.21 16.53
C PRO A 245 12.57 37.54 17.87
N CYS A 246 11.28 37.92 17.82
CA CYS A 246 10.48 38.19 19.02
C CYS A 246 10.16 36.92 19.82
N ASP A 247 9.96 35.77 19.17
CA ASP A 247 9.66 34.50 19.86
C ASP A 247 10.88 34.00 20.65
N ILE A 248 12.08 34.20 20.09
CA ILE A 248 13.37 33.88 20.72
C ILE A 248 13.67 34.82 21.91
N LEU A 249 13.32 36.10 21.79
CA LEU A 249 13.62 37.12 22.81
C LEU A 249 12.65 37.12 24.01
N PHE A 250 11.40 36.69 23.81
CA PHE A 250 10.36 36.78 24.84
C PHE A 250 9.98 35.43 25.47
N HIS A 251 10.65 34.33 25.12
CA HIS A 251 10.30 32.97 25.57
C HIS A 251 8.78 32.72 25.46
N CYS A 252 8.20 33.10 24.33
CA CYS A 252 6.80 32.82 24.05
C CYS A 252 6.56 31.30 24.11
N ASN A 253 5.37 30.87 24.54
CA ASN A 253 4.95 29.46 24.50
C ASN A 253 5.24 28.83 23.12
N GLU A 254 5.47 27.51 23.13
CA GLU A 254 5.75 26.60 22.01
C GLU A 254 5.57 27.21 20.60
N SER A 255 6.66 27.34 19.85
CA SER A 255 6.68 27.91 18.50
C SER A 255 5.75 27.14 17.54
N LEU A 256 5.28 27.78 16.47
CA LEU A 256 4.49 27.10 15.43
C LEU A 256 5.25 25.90 14.82
N ARG A 257 6.59 25.97 14.80
CA ARG A 257 7.44 24.87 14.35
C ARG A 257 7.41 23.70 15.32
N GLU A 258 7.54 23.96 16.62
CA GLU A 258 7.46 22.92 17.66
C GLU A 258 6.08 22.24 17.66
N GLN A 259 5.00 23.03 17.51
CA GLN A 259 3.64 22.48 17.34
C GLN A 259 3.52 21.60 16.09
N ALA A 260 4.11 22.01 14.97
CA ALA A 260 4.11 21.24 13.73
C ALA A 260 4.90 19.92 13.88
N GLN A 261 6.06 20.00 14.52
CA GLN A 261 6.92 18.84 14.80
C GLN A 261 6.19 17.86 15.72
N HIS A 262 5.57 18.33 16.81
CA HIS A 262 4.82 17.48 17.72
C HIS A 262 3.64 16.78 17.02
N GLN A 263 2.92 17.46 16.13
CA GLN A 263 1.86 16.86 15.32
C GLN A 263 2.42 15.76 14.39
N ILE A 264 3.58 15.97 13.77
CA ILE A 264 4.23 14.98 12.91
C ILE A 264 4.73 13.78 13.73
N ASP A 265 5.43 14.03 14.84
CA ASP A 265 6.03 13.01 15.72
C ASP A 265 4.95 12.13 16.38
N SER A 266 3.82 12.72 16.78
CA SER A 266 2.68 11.99 17.35
C SER A 266 2.04 10.98 16.39
N VAL A 267 2.34 11.09 15.09
CA VAL A 267 1.74 10.28 14.00
C VAL A 267 2.81 9.48 13.24
N TYR A 268 4.10 9.78 13.46
CA TYR A 268 5.23 9.21 12.74
C TYR A 268 5.36 7.68 12.81
N PRO A 269 4.92 6.98 13.89
CA PRO A 269 4.94 5.51 13.90
C PRO A 269 3.97 4.85 12.89
N LEU A 270 3.06 5.60 12.25
CA LEU A 270 1.91 5.06 11.51
C LEU A 270 1.95 5.22 9.99
N GLY A 271 3.07 5.68 9.42
CA GLY A 271 3.31 5.69 7.97
C GLY A 271 2.38 6.61 7.17
N SER A 272 2.79 7.87 6.96
CA SER A 272 2.61 8.65 5.71
C SER A 272 2.97 10.14 5.92
N PRO A 273 4.26 10.48 6.12
CA PRO A 273 4.71 11.89 6.23
C PRO A 273 4.23 12.82 5.10
N PRO A 274 4.13 12.43 3.81
CA PRO A 274 3.83 13.38 2.73
C PRO A 274 2.45 14.03 2.80
N LEU A 275 1.39 13.24 3.08
CA LEU A 275 0.02 13.76 3.18
C LEU A 275 -0.08 14.75 4.35
N LEU A 276 0.57 14.44 5.47
CA LEU A 276 0.57 15.32 6.64
C LEU A 276 1.35 16.61 6.37
N LEU A 277 2.50 16.55 5.71
CA LEU A 277 3.31 17.72 5.38
C LEU A 277 2.61 18.68 4.41
N ALA A 278 1.86 18.15 3.44
CA ALA A 278 1.07 18.95 2.50
C ALA A 278 -0.11 19.69 3.15
N HIS A 279 -0.54 19.23 4.33
CA HIS A 279 -1.66 19.77 5.08
C HIS A 279 -1.28 20.30 6.47
N ILE A 280 0.00 20.32 6.83
CA ILE A 280 0.45 20.69 8.18
C ILE A 280 0.02 22.10 8.58
N HIS A 281 0.01 23.04 7.63
CA HIS A 281 -0.47 24.40 7.88
C HIS A 281 -1.96 24.43 8.23
N ASP A 282 -2.76 23.65 7.50
CA ASP A 282 -4.20 23.53 7.70
C ASP A 282 -4.51 22.89 9.07
N LEU A 283 -3.71 21.90 9.46
CA LEU A 283 -3.84 21.20 10.75
C LEU A 283 -3.49 22.10 11.94
N LEU A 284 -2.48 22.97 11.82
CA LEU A 284 -2.11 23.93 12.86
C LEU A 284 -3.19 25.01 13.10
N VAL A 285 -4.00 25.33 12.09
CA VAL A 285 -5.12 26.28 12.23
C VAL A 285 -6.25 25.67 13.06
N VAL A 286 -6.55 24.40 12.84
CA VAL A 286 -7.68 23.72 13.49
C VAL A 286 -7.36 23.34 14.94
N LYS A 287 -6.08 23.14 15.30
CA LYS A 287 -5.62 22.74 16.64
C LYS A 287 -6.46 21.57 17.20
N PRO A 288 -6.27 20.34 16.69
CA PRO A 288 -7.06 19.19 17.14
C PRO A 288 -6.99 19.06 18.67
N GLN A 289 -8.16 18.86 19.30
CA GLN A 289 -8.32 18.88 20.76
C GLN A 289 -7.48 17.80 21.46
N ASP A 290 -7.33 16.64 20.81
CA ASP A 290 -6.43 15.56 21.23
C ASP A 290 -5.52 15.19 20.06
N SER A 291 -4.22 14.94 20.34
CA SER A 291 -3.21 14.56 19.34
C SER A 291 -3.33 13.09 18.95
N ASN A 292 -4.52 12.68 18.52
CA ASN A 292 -4.80 11.31 18.11
C ASN A 292 -5.18 11.24 16.62
N LEU A 293 -4.98 10.06 16.03
CA LEU A 293 -5.12 9.85 14.59
C LEU A 293 -6.53 10.19 14.08
N TYR A 294 -7.59 9.89 14.86
CA TYR A 294 -8.96 10.20 14.44
C TYR A 294 -9.21 11.70 14.32
N HIS A 295 -8.79 12.50 15.30
CA HIS A 295 -8.99 13.95 15.25
C HIS A 295 -8.14 14.63 14.19
N LEU A 296 -6.97 14.08 13.89
CA LEU A 296 -6.13 14.53 12.79
C LEU A 296 -6.82 14.35 11.44
N TYR A 297 -7.34 13.14 11.16
CA TYR A 297 -8.09 12.87 9.92
C TYR A 297 -9.37 13.72 9.84
N ARG A 298 -10.05 13.94 10.97
CA ARG A 298 -11.21 14.84 11.04
C ARG A 298 -10.84 16.26 10.66
N ALA A 299 -9.75 16.79 11.20
CA ALA A 299 -9.27 18.14 10.88
C ALA A 299 -8.85 18.26 9.41
N LEU A 300 -8.11 17.27 8.90
CA LEU A 300 -7.68 17.20 7.50
C LEU A 300 -8.88 17.25 6.54
N PHE A 301 -9.88 16.40 6.78
CA PHE A 301 -11.05 16.30 5.93
C PHE A 301 -11.92 17.55 6.03
N GLU A 302 -12.07 18.14 7.22
CA GLU A 302 -12.84 19.37 7.44
C GLU A 302 -12.28 20.55 6.62
N VAL A 303 -10.95 20.72 6.62
CA VAL A 303 -10.31 21.80 5.83
C VAL A 303 -10.45 21.55 4.34
N TRP A 304 -10.32 20.29 3.91
CA TRP A 304 -10.55 19.92 2.52
C TRP A 304 -11.97 20.26 2.07
N LEU A 305 -12.99 19.88 2.84
CA LEU A 305 -14.39 20.15 2.50
C LEU A 305 -14.73 21.64 2.48
N ALA A 306 -14.19 22.44 3.41
CA ALA A 306 -14.39 23.88 3.40
C ALA A 306 -13.86 24.53 2.11
N ARG A 307 -12.74 24.01 1.58
CA ARG A 307 -12.19 24.47 0.30
C ARG A 307 -13.07 24.04 -0.88
N GLU A 308 -13.53 22.79 -0.89
CA GLU A 308 -14.41 22.30 -1.95
C GLU A 308 -15.75 23.04 -1.96
N GLU A 309 -16.36 23.28 -0.79
CA GLU A 309 -17.57 24.09 -0.65
C GLU A 309 -17.37 25.48 -1.27
N ALA A 310 -16.30 26.19 -0.87
CA ALA A 310 -16.00 27.53 -1.38
C ALA A 310 -15.75 27.54 -2.90
N ARG A 311 -15.19 26.46 -3.46
CA ARG A 311 -14.94 26.32 -4.90
C ARG A 311 -16.24 26.06 -5.67
N LEU A 312 -17.06 25.10 -5.22
CA LEU A 312 -18.34 24.75 -5.85
C LEU A 312 -19.30 25.95 -5.87
N HIS A 313 -19.32 26.76 -4.81
CA HIS A 313 -20.15 27.97 -4.74
C HIS A 313 -19.71 29.11 -5.68
N LYS A 314 -18.48 29.05 -6.21
CA LYS A 314 -17.99 30.01 -7.22
C LYS A 314 -18.36 29.60 -8.65
N LEU A 315 -18.82 28.38 -8.87
CA LEU A 315 -19.20 27.91 -10.21
C LEU A 315 -20.44 28.66 -10.71
N PRO A 316 -20.56 28.92 -12.03
CA PRO A 316 -21.75 29.51 -12.59
C PRO A 316 -22.99 28.65 -12.29
N ARG A 317 -24.13 29.27 -11.94
CA ARG A 317 -25.40 28.56 -11.68
C ARG A 317 -25.91 27.69 -12.85
N LYS A 318 -25.42 27.96 -14.06
CA LYS A 318 -25.69 27.17 -15.27
C LYS A 318 -24.88 25.88 -15.34
N THR A 319 -23.78 25.81 -14.60
CA THR A 319 -22.92 24.63 -14.43
C THR A 319 -23.37 23.80 -13.23
N LEU A 320 -23.64 24.45 -12.10
CA LEU A 320 -24.12 23.80 -10.88
C LEU A 320 -25.23 24.65 -10.25
N SER A 321 -26.47 24.19 -10.34
CA SER A 321 -27.65 24.98 -9.96
C SER A 321 -27.84 25.08 -8.44
N ASN A 322 -27.45 24.04 -7.70
CA ASN A 322 -27.56 23.97 -6.25
C ASN A 322 -26.27 23.36 -5.66
N PRO A 323 -25.22 24.16 -5.41
CA PRO A 323 -23.97 23.64 -4.90
C PRO A 323 -24.15 23.05 -3.48
N PRO A 324 -23.56 21.88 -3.19
CA PRO A 324 -23.66 21.26 -1.87
C PRO A 324 -22.94 22.10 -0.81
N ASN A 325 -23.55 22.21 0.38
CA ASN A 325 -22.91 22.81 1.53
C ASN A 325 -21.96 21.80 2.22
N ARG A 326 -21.23 22.25 3.24
CA ARG A 326 -20.25 21.40 3.95
C ARG A 326 -20.84 20.12 4.58
N GLU A 327 -22.05 20.15 5.11
CA GLU A 327 -22.72 18.97 5.67
C GLU A 327 -23.18 17.99 4.58
N ASP A 328 -23.62 18.53 3.43
CA ASP A 328 -23.97 17.72 2.26
C ASP A 328 -22.73 16.96 1.76
N LEU A 329 -21.59 17.65 1.66
CA LEU A 329 -20.31 17.05 1.25
C LEU A 329 -19.85 15.96 2.23
N TRP A 330 -19.93 16.21 3.55
CA TRP A 330 -19.67 15.19 4.56
C TRP A 330 -20.51 13.94 4.35
N THR A 331 -21.80 14.13 4.06
CA THR A 331 -22.75 13.04 3.85
C THR A 331 -22.41 12.27 2.56
N ILE A 332 -22.18 12.96 1.44
CA ILE A 332 -21.79 12.37 0.16
C ILE A 332 -20.55 11.47 0.32
N PHE A 333 -19.47 11.98 0.91
CA PHE A 333 -18.24 11.20 1.02
C PHE A 333 -18.33 10.07 2.04
N THR A 334 -19.08 10.24 3.14
CA THR A 334 -19.39 9.13 4.06
C THR A 334 -20.19 8.04 3.34
N THR A 335 -21.20 8.39 2.55
CA THR A 335 -22.00 7.42 1.77
C THR A 335 -21.13 6.65 0.77
N ILE A 336 -20.26 7.34 0.04
CA ILE A 336 -19.31 6.70 -0.88
C ILE A 336 -18.37 5.75 -0.12
N ALA A 337 -17.81 6.20 1.00
CA ALA A 337 -16.89 5.41 1.80
C ALA A 337 -17.56 4.13 2.34
N VAL A 338 -18.78 4.23 2.85
CA VAL A 338 -19.58 3.08 3.33
C VAL A 338 -19.90 2.12 2.21
N PHE A 339 -20.32 2.64 1.05
CA PHE A 339 -20.63 1.82 -0.11
C PHE A 339 -19.40 1.02 -0.59
N LEU A 340 -18.23 1.66 -0.65
CA LEU A 340 -16.97 1.01 -0.99
C LEU A 340 -16.57 -0.03 0.07
N GLN A 341 -16.69 0.34 1.34
CA GLN A 341 -16.37 -0.54 2.47
C GLN A 341 -17.23 -1.80 2.50
N HIS A 342 -18.53 -1.66 2.25
CA HIS A 342 -19.48 -2.77 2.16
C HIS A 342 -19.10 -3.79 1.08
N ARG A 343 -18.50 -3.33 -0.02
CA ARG A 343 -18.07 -4.18 -1.15
C ARG A 343 -16.62 -4.64 -1.07
N GLY A 344 -15.87 -4.17 -0.07
CA GLY A 344 -14.41 -4.34 -0.02
C GLY A 344 -13.70 -3.75 -1.24
N GLU A 345 -14.29 -2.72 -1.86
CA GLU A 345 -13.74 -2.03 -3.01
C GLU A 345 -12.92 -0.81 -2.55
N ASN A 346 -11.87 -0.48 -3.29
CA ASN A 346 -11.01 0.69 -3.04
C ASN A 346 -11.22 1.82 -4.06
N PHE A 347 -12.14 1.61 -5.01
CA PHE A 347 -12.45 2.57 -6.06
C PHE A 347 -13.93 2.44 -6.47
N LEU A 348 -14.57 3.57 -6.75
CA LEU A 348 -15.93 3.69 -7.19
C LEU A 348 -15.95 3.72 -8.72
N SER A 349 -16.26 2.56 -9.32
CA SER A 349 -16.35 2.45 -10.77
C SER A 349 -17.46 3.30 -11.36
N ARG A 350 -17.39 3.66 -12.65
CA ARG A 350 -18.49 4.39 -13.32
C ARG A 350 -19.85 3.66 -13.20
N ALA A 351 -19.86 2.34 -13.33
CA ALA A 351 -21.06 1.53 -13.16
C ALA A 351 -21.58 1.56 -11.71
N ALA A 352 -20.68 1.52 -10.73
CA ALA A 352 -21.04 1.63 -9.32
C ALA A 352 -21.54 3.04 -8.96
N LEU A 353 -20.91 4.08 -9.51
CA LEU A 353 -21.33 5.48 -9.38
C LEU A 353 -22.75 5.68 -9.91
N TYR A 354 -23.06 5.19 -11.12
CA TYR A 354 -24.41 5.30 -11.69
C TYR A 354 -25.47 4.62 -10.81
N LYS A 355 -25.15 3.46 -10.24
CA LYS A 355 -26.04 2.78 -9.28
C LYS A 355 -26.20 3.61 -8.00
N LEU A 356 -25.11 4.17 -7.49
CA LEU A 356 -25.10 4.97 -6.27
C LEU A 356 -25.85 6.30 -6.44
N GLU A 357 -25.76 6.96 -7.59
CA GLU A 357 -26.53 8.16 -7.94
C GLU A 357 -28.05 7.90 -7.95
N LYS A 358 -28.47 6.71 -8.40
CA LYS A 358 -29.87 6.31 -8.39
C LYS A 358 -30.42 6.17 -6.96
N ASP A 359 -29.62 5.57 -6.08
CA ASP A 359 -30.00 5.31 -4.69
C ASP A 359 -29.82 6.56 -3.81
N PHE A 360 -28.89 7.44 -4.18
CA PHE A 360 -28.53 8.67 -3.46
C PHE A 360 -28.33 9.85 -4.45
N PRO A 361 -29.40 10.54 -4.86
CA PRO A 361 -29.35 11.59 -5.90
C PRO A 361 -28.43 12.78 -5.60
N MET A 362 -28.03 12.98 -4.35
CA MET A 362 -27.08 14.02 -3.93
C MET A 362 -25.65 13.80 -4.45
N ILE A 363 -25.36 12.64 -5.05
CA ILE A 363 -24.01 12.23 -5.50
C ILE A 363 -23.71 12.65 -6.96
N VAL A 364 -24.74 13.08 -7.71
CA VAL A 364 -24.67 13.42 -9.15
C VAL A 364 -23.62 14.49 -9.48
N ASP A 365 -23.25 15.34 -8.51
CA ASP A 365 -22.32 16.45 -8.70
C ASP A 365 -20.83 16.08 -8.48
N LEU A 366 -20.51 14.79 -8.27
CA LEU A 366 -19.13 14.33 -8.06
C LEU A 366 -18.19 14.69 -9.22
N ALA A 367 -18.70 14.81 -10.45
CA ALA A 367 -17.91 15.21 -11.62
C ALA A 367 -17.26 16.59 -11.47
N HIS A 368 -17.79 17.45 -10.59
CA HIS A 368 -17.28 18.79 -10.35
C HIS A 368 -16.31 18.88 -9.17
N ILE A 369 -16.09 17.80 -8.41
CA ILE A 369 -15.12 17.75 -7.29
C ILE A 369 -13.69 17.88 -7.83
N ASP A 370 -12.86 18.65 -7.14
CA ASP A 370 -11.44 18.77 -7.49
C ASP A 370 -10.75 17.44 -7.21
N THR A 371 -9.99 16.94 -8.19
CA THR A 371 -9.16 15.74 -8.06
C THR A 371 -7.67 16.04 -8.14
N GLY A 372 -7.28 17.32 -8.04
CA GLY A 372 -5.88 17.76 -8.08
C GLY A 372 -5.08 17.45 -6.80
N GLU A 373 -3.84 17.95 -6.77
CA GLU A 373 -2.76 17.56 -5.83
C GLU A 373 -3.13 17.63 -4.33
N ARG A 374 -4.02 18.54 -3.92
CA ARG A 374 -4.44 18.69 -2.51
C ARG A 374 -5.80 18.06 -2.22
N SER A 375 -6.36 17.30 -3.15
CA SER A 375 -7.63 16.64 -2.97
C SER A 375 -7.48 15.35 -2.16
N LEU A 376 -8.52 14.99 -1.43
CA LEU A 376 -8.60 13.70 -0.75
C LEU A 376 -9.35 12.64 -1.58
N LEU A 377 -9.78 12.99 -2.79
CA LEU A 377 -10.40 12.10 -3.77
C LEU A 377 -9.72 12.27 -5.14
N HIS A 378 -9.31 11.16 -5.73
CA HIS A 378 -8.61 11.10 -7.01
C HIS A 378 -9.35 10.20 -8.01
N ARG A 379 -8.89 10.18 -9.26
CA ARG A 379 -9.29 9.20 -10.26
C ARG A 379 -8.15 8.25 -10.58
N ASN A 380 -8.48 6.99 -10.85
CA ASN A 380 -7.53 6.02 -11.37
C ASN A 380 -7.46 6.10 -12.92
N THR A 381 -6.59 5.29 -13.49
CA THR A 381 -6.46 5.08 -14.95
C THR A 381 -7.66 4.37 -15.56
N SER A 382 -8.82 4.29 -14.94
CA SER A 382 -10.08 3.84 -15.56
C SER A 382 -11.16 4.91 -15.42
N GLY A 383 -10.81 6.07 -14.84
CA GLY A 383 -11.72 7.16 -14.51
C GLY A 383 -12.56 6.92 -13.26
N ASP A 384 -12.29 5.86 -12.50
CA ASP A 384 -12.98 5.51 -11.28
C ASP A 384 -12.47 6.35 -10.12
N PHE A 385 -13.38 6.75 -9.22
CA PHE A 385 -13.00 7.57 -8.07
C PHE A 385 -12.34 6.73 -6.98
N ARG A 386 -11.32 7.25 -6.31
CA ARG A 386 -10.67 6.59 -5.17
C ARG A 386 -10.20 7.63 -4.17
N PHE A 387 -10.35 7.35 -2.88
CA PHE A 387 -9.77 8.21 -1.85
C PHE A 387 -8.24 8.23 -1.94
N ALA A 388 -7.62 9.38 -1.65
CA ALA A 388 -6.18 9.56 -1.75
C ALA A 388 -5.38 8.53 -0.93
N HIS A 389 -5.97 8.02 0.16
CA HIS A 389 -5.46 6.90 0.93
C HIS A 389 -6.61 6.06 1.50
N HIS A 390 -6.41 4.75 1.68
CA HIS A 390 -7.44 3.85 2.21
C HIS A 390 -7.91 4.23 3.62
N SER A 391 -7.00 4.73 4.45
CA SER A 391 -7.32 5.24 5.79
C SER A 391 -8.35 6.37 5.80
N ILE A 392 -8.47 7.15 4.71
CA ILE A 392 -9.49 8.21 4.59
C ILE A 392 -10.88 7.58 4.45
N GLN A 393 -11.00 6.51 3.65
CA GLN A 393 -12.23 5.72 3.53
C GLN A 393 -12.65 5.18 4.89
N GLU A 394 -11.73 4.52 5.59
CA GLU A 394 -12.03 3.93 6.91
C GLU A 394 -12.34 4.98 7.97
N PHE A 395 -11.64 6.12 7.96
CA PHE A 395 -11.97 7.25 8.83
C PHE A 395 -13.40 7.75 8.60
N LEU A 396 -13.83 7.88 7.34
CA LEU A 396 -15.17 8.34 7.00
C LEU A 396 -16.25 7.36 7.45
N VAL A 397 -15.97 6.06 7.35
CA VAL A 397 -16.83 5.00 7.89
C VAL A 397 -16.89 5.10 9.41
N ALA A 398 -15.74 5.23 10.09
CA ALA A 398 -15.66 5.38 11.54
C ALA A 398 -16.50 6.56 12.02
N ARG A 399 -16.36 7.72 11.36
CA ARG A 399 -17.16 8.91 11.65
C ARG A 399 -18.66 8.68 11.39
N GLY A 400 -19.01 8.00 10.30
CA GLY A 400 -20.40 7.66 9.99
C GLY A 400 -21.06 6.86 11.12
N ILE A 401 -20.33 5.87 11.66
CA ILE A 401 -20.74 5.06 12.81
C ILE A 401 -20.86 5.92 14.08
N LEU A 402 -19.83 6.70 14.39
CA LEU A 402 -19.79 7.56 15.59
C LEU A 402 -20.88 8.65 15.61
N THR A 403 -21.32 9.09 14.43
CA THR A 403 -22.38 10.09 14.28
C THR A 403 -23.77 9.48 14.16
N GLY A 404 -23.89 8.15 14.19
CA GLY A 404 -25.16 7.43 14.03
C GLY A 404 -25.77 7.55 12.63
N LYS A 405 -24.97 7.96 11.63
CA LYS A 405 -25.38 8.06 10.22
C LYS A 405 -25.21 6.74 9.45
N VAL A 406 -24.54 5.75 10.04
CA VAL A 406 -24.26 4.43 9.47
C VAL A 406 -24.62 3.37 10.50
N ASP A 407 -25.46 2.40 10.13
CA ASP A 407 -25.80 1.27 10.99
C ASP A 407 -24.94 0.07 10.61
N VAL A 408 -24.04 -0.32 11.50
CA VAL A 408 -23.09 -1.42 11.23
C VAL A 408 -23.79 -2.76 11.05
N ILE A 409 -25.01 -2.92 11.57
CA ILE A 409 -25.81 -4.14 11.48
C ILE A 409 -26.66 -4.13 10.20
N GLY A 410 -27.23 -2.97 9.85
CA GLY A 410 -28.10 -2.81 8.67
C GLY A 410 -27.35 -2.65 7.34
N ASP A 411 -26.19 -1.98 7.37
CA ASP A 411 -25.43 -1.61 6.16
C ASP A 411 -24.29 -2.60 5.83
N ALA A 412 -24.12 -3.67 6.62
CA ALA A 412 -23.10 -4.72 6.45
C ALA A 412 -21.70 -4.16 6.11
N VAL A 413 -21.19 -3.30 6.98
CA VAL A 413 -19.92 -2.61 6.78
C VAL A 413 -18.74 -3.55 7.11
N ARG A 414 -17.79 -3.72 6.19
CA ARG A 414 -16.56 -4.48 6.44
C ARG A 414 -15.75 -3.83 7.56
N VAL A 415 -15.42 -4.59 8.60
CA VAL A 415 -14.64 -4.10 9.75
C VAL A 415 -13.17 -4.47 9.59
N THR A 416 -12.29 -3.47 9.65
CA THR A 416 -10.82 -3.60 9.54
C THR A 416 -10.13 -3.08 10.81
N ASP A 417 -8.86 -3.42 11.02
CA ASP A 417 -8.12 -3.00 12.22
C ASP A 417 -7.94 -1.49 12.32
N GLN A 418 -7.77 -0.81 11.19
CA GLN A 418 -7.65 0.65 11.19
C GLN A 418 -9.02 1.33 11.44
N LEU A 419 -10.13 0.79 10.94
CA LEU A 419 -11.48 1.21 11.34
C LEU A 419 -11.70 1.01 12.85
N LEU A 420 -11.33 -0.15 13.38
CA LEU A 420 -11.39 -0.43 14.82
C LEU A 420 -10.48 0.51 15.62
N ALA A 421 -9.28 0.81 15.13
CA ALA A 421 -8.37 1.76 15.76
C ALA A 421 -8.98 3.16 15.80
N PHE A 422 -9.60 3.64 14.72
CA PHE A 422 -10.31 4.91 14.71
C PHE A 422 -11.46 4.94 15.73
N LEU A 423 -12.25 3.86 15.82
CA LEU A 423 -13.36 3.76 16.78
C LEU A 423 -12.88 3.72 18.24
N LYS A 424 -11.82 2.93 18.52
CA LYS A 424 -11.19 2.86 19.85
C LYS A 424 -10.61 4.20 20.29
N ILE A 425 -9.85 4.85 19.41
CA ILE A 425 -9.24 6.16 19.65
C ILE A 425 -10.29 7.24 19.88
N ALA A 426 -11.45 7.15 19.21
CA ALA A 426 -12.58 8.04 19.40
C ALA A 426 -13.39 7.77 20.69
N GLY A 427 -12.96 6.83 21.54
CA GLY A 427 -13.57 6.54 22.84
C GLY A 427 -14.60 5.42 22.84
N VAL A 428 -14.70 4.62 21.76
CA VAL A 428 -15.55 3.42 21.72
C VAL A 428 -14.75 2.20 22.16
N THR A 429 -14.84 1.85 23.44
CA THR A 429 -14.10 0.72 24.04
C THR A 429 -14.91 -0.57 24.11
N ASP A 430 -16.24 -0.49 24.07
CA ASP A 430 -17.17 -1.63 24.09
C ASP A 430 -18.00 -1.68 22.80
N LEU A 431 -17.46 -2.30 21.75
CA LEU A 431 -18.26 -2.69 20.58
C LEU A 431 -18.98 -4.02 20.87
N ALA A 432 -20.00 -3.97 21.74
CA ALA A 432 -20.97 -5.05 21.82
C ALA A 432 -21.84 -4.99 20.56
N PHE A 433 -21.42 -5.67 19.49
CA PHE A 433 -22.27 -5.96 18.33
C PHE A 433 -23.44 -6.84 18.79
N SER A 434 -24.51 -6.19 19.23
CA SER A 434 -25.75 -6.84 19.61
C SER A 434 -26.59 -7.12 18.37
N GLY A 435 -26.29 -8.20 17.65
CA GLY A 435 -27.14 -8.63 16.54
C GLY A 435 -26.54 -9.70 15.66
N ARG A 436 -27.16 -10.88 15.69
CA ARG A 436 -27.04 -12.04 14.80
C ARG A 436 -26.34 -11.74 13.46
N PHE A 437 -25.12 -12.23 13.29
CA PHE A 437 -24.54 -12.45 11.97
C PHE A 437 -25.30 -13.59 11.30
N GLU A 438 -26.13 -13.27 10.29
CA GLU A 438 -26.59 -14.29 9.35
C GLU A 438 -25.42 -14.65 8.41
N SER A 439 -25.11 -15.93 8.43
CA SER A 439 -24.07 -16.58 7.64
C SER A 439 -24.31 -16.41 6.14
N GLY A 440 -23.46 -15.65 5.46
CA GLY A 440 -23.33 -15.76 4.01
C GLY A 440 -22.93 -14.48 3.30
N GLN A 441 -21.62 -14.22 3.20
CA GLN A 441 -20.93 -13.72 1.99
C GLN A 441 -19.43 -13.57 2.26
N ALA A 442 -18.63 -13.75 1.21
CA ALA A 442 -17.21 -14.08 1.20
C ALA A 442 -16.30 -13.07 1.92
N LEU A 443 -15.34 -13.59 2.68
CA LEU A 443 -14.25 -12.82 3.29
C LEU A 443 -13.29 -12.35 2.18
N ILE A 444 -13.10 -11.02 2.07
CA ILE A 444 -12.21 -10.37 1.10
C ILE A 444 -10.80 -10.20 1.71
N PRO A 445 -9.71 -10.25 0.90
CA PRO A 445 -8.34 -10.35 1.39
C PRO A 445 -7.81 -9.32 2.41
N MET A 446 -6.99 -9.77 3.37
CA MET A 446 -6.19 -9.02 4.39
C MET A 446 -4.66 -9.05 4.09
N PRO A 447 -4.16 -8.62 2.92
CA PRO A 447 -2.76 -8.88 2.54
C PRO A 447 -1.67 -7.99 3.16
N GLU A 448 -1.98 -6.92 3.91
CA GLU A 448 -0.95 -5.89 4.24
C GLU A 448 -0.83 -5.49 5.73
N PHE A 449 -1.47 -6.18 6.68
CA PHE A 449 -1.38 -5.83 8.10
C PHE A 449 -0.94 -7.03 8.95
N HIS A 450 0.36 -7.34 8.92
CA HIS A 450 0.97 -8.20 9.92
C HIS A 450 1.67 -7.33 10.97
N PHE A 451 1.66 -7.77 12.22
CA PHE A 451 2.31 -7.10 13.34
C PHE A 451 3.44 -7.97 13.91
N TYR A 452 4.26 -7.37 14.76
CA TYR A 452 5.40 -8.02 15.40
C TYR A 452 5.32 -7.75 16.90
N ASP A 453 5.50 -8.78 17.71
CA ASP A 453 5.80 -8.60 19.12
C ASP A 453 7.29 -8.35 19.32
N GLN A 454 7.66 -7.60 20.36
CA GLN A 454 9.06 -7.41 20.73
C GLN A 454 9.53 -8.55 21.63
N LEU A 455 10.73 -9.06 21.38
CA LEU A 455 11.43 -9.98 22.26
C LEU A 455 12.09 -9.22 23.43
N ALA A 456 12.54 -9.95 24.45
CA ALA A 456 13.09 -9.34 25.67
C ALA A 456 14.37 -8.52 25.42
N ASP A 457 15.09 -8.79 24.33
CA ASP A 457 16.29 -8.06 23.90
C ASP A 457 15.98 -6.84 23.01
N GLY A 458 14.70 -6.55 22.75
CA GLY A 458 14.23 -5.46 21.90
C GLY A 458 14.19 -5.77 20.40
N SER A 459 14.61 -6.98 19.99
CA SER A 459 14.47 -7.42 18.60
C SER A 459 13.01 -7.81 18.29
N ARG A 460 12.70 -8.01 17.00
CA ARG A 460 11.35 -8.37 16.54
C ARG A 460 11.16 -9.88 16.59
N GLY A 461 10.02 -10.33 17.12
CA GLY A 461 9.54 -11.70 16.97
C GLY A 461 8.99 -11.98 15.57
N PRO A 462 8.41 -13.16 15.35
CA PRO A 462 7.80 -13.52 14.07
C PRO A 462 6.62 -12.63 13.68
N ALA A 463 6.40 -12.46 12.37
CA ALA A 463 5.25 -11.72 11.87
C ALA A 463 3.94 -12.49 12.10
N LEU A 464 2.95 -11.79 12.63
CA LEU A 464 1.63 -12.33 12.96
C LEU A 464 0.52 -11.60 12.22
N GLN A 465 -0.50 -12.36 11.85
CA GLN A 465 -1.69 -11.89 11.17
C GLN A 465 -2.92 -12.09 12.07
N PRO A 466 -3.71 -11.04 12.35
CA PRO A 466 -4.98 -11.17 13.06
C PRO A 466 -6.00 -11.98 12.24
N ILE A 467 -6.58 -13.00 12.87
CA ILE A 467 -7.62 -13.86 12.33
C ILE A 467 -8.93 -13.62 13.10
N PRO A 468 -10.02 -13.19 12.43
CA PRO A 468 -11.27 -12.86 13.11
C PRO A 468 -11.98 -14.11 13.62
N ALA A 469 -12.73 -13.97 14.72
CA ALA A 469 -13.71 -14.99 15.11
C ALA A 469 -14.72 -15.24 13.97
N GLY A 470 -15.22 -16.47 13.86
CA GLY A 470 -16.14 -16.81 12.78
C GLY A 470 -16.51 -18.28 12.77
N GLU A 471 -17.26 -18.66 11.74
CA GLU A 471 -17.72 -20.02 11.53
C GLU A 471 -17.38 -20.46 10.11
N PHE A 472 -16.99 -21.71 9.96
CA PHE A 472 -16.72 -22.30 8.66
C PHE A 472 -17.09 -23.78 8.62
N LEU A 473 -17.05 -24.32 7.42
CA LEU A 473 -17.32 -25.72 7.16
C LEU A 473 -15.96 -26.44 7.01
N MET A 474 -15.60 -27.24 8.01
CA MET A 474 -14.31 -27.94 8.10
C MET A 474 -14.40 -29.32 7.43
N GLY A 475 -13.31 -29.71 6.75
CA GLY A 475 -13.21 -30.96 6.01
C GLY A 475 -13.70 -30.85 4.56
N SER A 476 -13.79 -31.99 3.90
CA SER A 476 -14.10 -32.08 2.47
C SER A 476 -15.58 -32.41 2.19
N PRO A 477 -16.17 -31.86 1.11
CA PRO A 477 -17.45 -32.31 0.57
C PRO A 477 -17.45 -33.81 0.28
N GLU A 478 -18.58 -34.51 0.42
CA GLU A 478 -18.66 -35.98 0.26
C GLU A 478 -18.12 -36.54 -1.07
N SER A 479 -18.02 -35.72 -2.11
CA SER A 479 -17.54 -36.13 -3.44
C SER A 479 -16.03 -36.09 -3.61
N GLU A 480 -15.27 -35.59 -2.64
CA GLU A 480 -13.81 -35.40 -2.73
C GLU A 480 -13.09 -35.60 -1.38
N GLY A 481 -11.77 -35.75 -1.44
CA GLY A 481 -10.93 -35.89 -0.24
C GLY A 481 -10.84 -37.32 0.30
N ASP A 482 -9.91 -37.50 1.24
CA ASP A 482 -9.71 -38.78 1.91
C ASP A 482 -10.72 -39.02 3.04
N ARG A 483 -10.87 -40.28 3.46
CA ARG A 483 -11.75 -40.67 4.57
C ARG A 483 -11.51 -39.86 5.85
N SER A 484 -10.27 -39.44 6.09
CA SER A 484 -9.86 -38.64 7.26
C SER A 484 -10.42 -37.22 7.24
N GLU A 485 -10.79 -36.70 6.06
CA GLU A 485 -11.32 -35.36 5.84
C GLU A 485 -12.85 -35.27 6.05
N HIS A 486 -13.49 -36.38 6.41
CA HIS A 486 -14.95 -36.49 6.58
C HIS A 486 -15.35 -36.87 8.01
N PRO A 487 -16.61 -36.60 8.44
CA PRO A 487 -17.60 -35.81 7.74
C PRO A 487 -17.26 -34.32 7.73
N GLN A 488 -17.76 -33.63 6.71
CA GLN A 488 -17.74 -32.18 6.71
C GLN A 488 -18.63 -31.67 7.85
N HIS A 489 -18.16 -30.72 8.65
CA HIS A 489 -18.88 -30.27 9.84
C HIS A 489 -18.63 -28.79 10.14
N HIS A 490 -19.60 -28.15 10.80
CA HIS A 490 -19.49 -26.75 11.19
C HIS A 490 -18.59 -26.58 12.40
N VAL A 491 -17.66 -25.63 12.31
CA VAL A 491 -16.78 -25.24 13.42
C VAL A 491 -16.87 -23.74 13.65
N ARG A 492 -16.98 -23.35 14.91
CA ARG A 492 -17.03 -21.96 15.38
C ARG A 492 -15.75 -21.59 16.11
N ILE A 493 -14.96 -20.70 15.53
CA ILE A 493 -13.85 -20.03 16.20
C ILE A 493 -14.43 -18.89 17.05
N ALA A 494 -14.51 -19.09 18.37
CA ALA A 494 -15.25 -18.23 19.27
C ALA A 494 -14.62 -16.85 19.50
N ALA A 495 -13.29 -16.74 19.42
CA ALA A 495 -12.55 -15.52 19.66
C ALA A 495 -11.52 -15.30 18.55
N PRO A 496 -11.23 -14.03 18.21
CA PRO A 496 -10.13 -13.74 17.29
C PRO A 496 -8.81 -14.22 17.92
N PHE A 497 -7.87 -14.60 17.07
CA PHE A 497 -6.51 -14.98 17.45
C PHE A 497 -5.54 -14.45 16.39
N ALA A 498 -4.24 -14.44 16.67
CA ALA A 498 -3.24 -14.14 15.67
C ALA A 498 -2.55 -15.44 15.24
N ILE A 499 -2.16 -15.54 13.96
CA ILE A 499 -1.43 -16.70 13.43
C ILE A 499 -0.23 -16.21 12.63
N GLY A 500 0.86 -17.00 12.58
CA GLY A 500 2.05 -16.67 11.81
C GLY A 500 1.70 -16.35 10.36
N THR A 501 2.10 -15.18 9.88
CA THR A 501 1.93 -14.75 8.48
C THR A 501 2.58 -15.74 7.53
N TRP A 502 3.71 -16.30 7.96
CA TRP A 502 4.49 -17.34 7.31
C TRP A 502 4.68 -18.53 8.26
N PRO A 503 5.07 -19.72 7.75
CA PRO A 503 5.73 -20.73 8.56
C PRO A 503 6.99 -20.15 9.23
N VAL A 504 7.33 -20.66 10.42
CA VAL A 504 8.54 -20.23 11.14
C VAL A 504 9.77 -20.49 10.27
N THR A 505 10.59 -19.46 10.12
CA THR A 505 11.79 -19.50 9.28
C THR A 505 13.01 -20.05 10.01
N PHE A 506 14.03 -20.47 9.26
CA PHE A 506 15.32 -20.83 9.84
C PHE A 506 15.96 -19.67 10.60
N GLU A 507 15.80 -18.42 10.15
CA GLU A 507 16.32 -17.23 10.84
C GLU A 507 15.69 -17.07 12.24
N GLU A 508 14.36 -17.17 12.32
CA GLU A 508 13.63 -17.09 13.59
C GLU A 508 13.96 -18.27 14.51
N TYR A 509 14.10 -19.47 13.95
CA TYR A 509 14.44 -20.68 14.72
C TYR A 509 15.91 -20.71 15.16
N ASP A 510 16.84 -20.15 14.38
CA ASP A 510 18.24 -20.00 14.73
C ASP A 510 18.44 -19.05 15.91
N HIS A 511 17.60 -18.03 16.01
CA HIS A 511 17.56 -17.16 17.19
C HIS A 511 17.17 -17.97 18.43
N PHE A 512 16.11 -18.77 18.36
CA PHE A 512 15.73 -19.69 19.43
C PHE A 512 16.86 -20.66 19.81
N CYS A 513 17.53 -21.28 18.83
CA CYS A 513 18.65 -22.18 19.09
C CYS A 513 19.81 -21.47 19.80
N SER A 514 20.14 -20.26 19.36
CA SER A 514 21.19 -19.45 19.96
C SER A 514 20.86 -19.03 21.39
N ALA A 515 19.61 -18.61 21.65
CA ALA A 515 19.15 -18.20 22.97
C ALA A 515 19.07 -19.36 23.97
N THR A 516 18.74 -20.57 23.51
CA THR A 516 18.52 -21.74 24.37
C THR A 516 19.71 -22.71 24.41
N GLY A 517 20.72 -22.51 23.58
CA GLY A 517 21.84 -23.44 23.41
C GLY A 517 21.46 -24.75 22.71
N ARG A 518 20.30 -24.81 22.03
CA ARG A 518 19.89 -25.97 21.24
C ARG A 518 20.72 -26.08 19.96
N LYS A 519 20.93 -27.31 19.50
CA LYS A 519 21.58 -27.57 18.22
C LYS A 519 20.63 -27.20 17.07
N PRO A 520 21.04 -26.33 16.13
CA PRO A 520 20.22 -26.01 14.96
C PRO A 520 19.94 -27.25 14.09
N PRO A 521 18.73 -27.39 13.54
CA PRO A 521 18.40 -28.47 12.61
C PRO A 521 19.10 -28.28 11.27
N SER A 522 19.32 -29.38 10.55
CA SER A 522 19.91 -29.35 9.21
C SER A 522 18.98 -28.65 8.22
N ASP A 523 19.55 -27.84 7.33
CA ASP A 523 18.87 -27.20 6.20
C ASP A 523 18.94 -28.02 4.90
N GLN A 524 19.42 -29.27 4.98
CA GLN A 524 19.64 -30.15 3.82
C GLN A 524 20.59 -29.56 2.76
N GLY A 525 21.36 -28.52 3.10
CA GLY A 525 22.19 -27.78 2.15
C GLY A 525 21.41 -26.88 1.18
N TRP A 526 20.11 -26.66 1.42
CA TRP A 526 19.26 -25.80 0.60
C TRP A 526 19.36 -24.32 0.93
N GLY A 527 20.02 -23.99 2.06
CA GLY A 527 20.13 -22.65 2.58
C GLY A 527 19.18 -22.41 3.75
N ARG A 528 19.59 -21.47 4.62
CA ARG A 528 18.86 -21.04 5.82
C ARG A 528 18.12 -19.72 5.54
N ARG A 529 18.04 -18.82 6.54
CA ARG A 529 17.36 -17.52 6.47
C ARG A 529 15.84 -17.68 6.39
N ARG A 530 15.21 -17.11 5.36
CA ARG A 530 13.75 -17.07 5.14
C ARG A 530 13.16 -18.35 4.57
N HIS A 531 13.93 -19.44 4.45
CA HIS A 531 13.32 -20.76 4.24
C HIS A 531 12.57 -21.18 5.50
N PRO A 532 11.43 -21.88 5.37
CA PRO A 532 10.77 -22.47 6.53
C PRO A 532 11.72 -23.43 7.23
N VAL A 533 11.72 -23.41 8.56
CA VAL A 533 12.48 -24.37 9.34
C VAL A 533 11.92 -25.77 9.08
N ILE A 534 12.81 -26.70 8.77
CA ILE A 534 12.51 -28.10 8.50
C ILE A 534 13.36 -28.99 9.40
N ASN A 535 13.06 -30.30 9.42
CA ASN A 535 13.74 -31.26 10.29
C ASN A 535 13.53 -30.91 11.78
N VAL A 536 12.30 -30.54 12.15
CA VAL A 536 11.87 -30.23 13.52
C VAL A 536 10.71 -31.14 13.93
N SER A 537 10.78 -31.68 15.15
CA SER A 537 9.67 -32.47 15.70
C SER A 537 8.51 -31.58 16.15
N TRP A 538 7.37 -32.20 16.44
CA TRP A 538 6.25 -31.50 17.06
C TRP A 538 6.66 -30.89 18.41
N GLN A 539 7.46 -31.62 19.20
CA GLN A 539 7.93 -31.12 20.49
C GLN A 539 8.87 -29.93 20.34
N ASP A 540 9.73 -29.92 19.31
CA ASP A 540 10.59 -28.77 19.01
C ASP A 540 9.77 -27.51 18.69
N ALA A 541 8.69 -27.66 17.92
CA ALA A 541 7.77 -26.58 17.61
C ALA A 541 7.04 -26.05 18.86
N VAL A 542 6.61 -26.95 19.75
CA VAL A 542 6.02 -26.57 21.04
C VAL A 542 7.02 -25.85 21.93
N ASP A 543 8.26 -26.34 22.01
CA ASP A 543 9.31 -25.72 22.82
C ASP A 543 9.67 -24.31 22.32
N TYR A 544 9.67 -24.11 20.99
CA TYR A 544 9.79 -22.79 20.38
C TYR A 544 8.65 -21.86 20.81
N CYS A 545 7.40 -22.32 20.77
CA CYS A 545 6.24 -21.53 21.22
C CYS A 545 6.33 -21.15 22.71
N VAL A 546 6.78 -22.08 23.55
CA VAL A 546 6.98 -21.85 24.99
C VAL A 546 8.07 -20.83 25.25
N TRP A 547 9.18 -20.90 24.51
CA TRP A 547 10.24 -19.89 24.58
C TRP A 547 9.74 -18.52 24.13
N LEU A 548 9.10 -18.43 22.97
CA LEU A 548 8.61 -17.18 22.42
C LEU A 548 7.56 -16.51 23.33
N SER A 549 6.75 -17.32 24.02
CA SER A 549 5.80 -16.82 25.02
C SER A 549 6.50 -16.14 26.21
N LYS A 550 7.66 -16.69 26.63
CA LYS A 550 8.44 -16.10 27.72
C LYS A 550 9.15 -14.82 27.28
N GLU A 551 9.65 -14.78 26.05
CA GLU A 551 10.35 -13.62 25.51
C GLU A 551 9.43 -12.42 25.27
N THR A 552 8.19 -12.67 24.85
CA THR A 552 7.24 -11.61 24.46
C THR A 552 6.26 -11.25 25.58
N GLY A 553 6.05 -12.13 26.56
CA GLY A 553 4.98 -12.01 27.54
C GLY A 553 3.57 -12.32 27.00
N HIS A 554 3.46 -12.71 25.73
CA HIS A 554 2.21 -13.14 25.10
C HIS A 554 2.10 -14.67 25.06
N ARG A 555 0.90 -15.20 24.83
CA ARG A 555 0.68 -16.65 24.79
C ARG A 555 0.76 -17.19 23.37
N TYR A 556 1.94 -17.72 23.01
CA TYR A 556 2.19 -18.42 21.76
C TYR A 556 1.99 -19.93 21.90
N ARG A 557 1.49 -20.56 20.83
CA ARG A 557 1.21 -22.00 20.74
C ARG A 557 1.18 -22.45 19.28
N LEU A 558 1.08 -23.75 19.04
CA LEU A 558 0.62 -24.24 17.74
C LEU A 558 -0.88 -23.92 17.56
N PRO A 559 -1.35 -23.64 16.34
CA PRO A 559 -2.78 -23.55 16.06
C PRO A 559 -3.45 -24.91 16.31
N SER A 560 -4.74 -24.91 16.65
CA SER A 560 -5.53 -26.12 16.48
C SER A 560 -5.69 -26.44 14.99
N GLU A 561 -6.02 -27.68 14.66
CA GLU A 561 -6.31 -28.08 13.29
C GLU A 561 -7.45 -27.24 12.69
N ALA A 562 -8.49 -27.00 13.49
CA ALA A 562 -9.63 -26.17 13.11
C ALA A 562 -9.23 -24.72 12.86
N GLU A 563 -8.42 -24.12 13.73
CA GLU A 563 -7.90 -22.77 13.54
C GLU A 563 -7.04 -22.67 12.27
N TRP A 564 -6.20 -23.67 12.02
CA TRP A 564 -5.37 -23.72 10.83
C TRP A 564 -6.22 -23.80 9.55
N GLU A 565 -7.20 -24.71 9.49
CA GLU A 565 -8.05 -24.85 8.29
C GLU A 565 -8.90 -23.61 8.06
N TYR A 566 -9.47 -23.04 9.13
CA TYR A 566 -10.21 -21.78 9.07
C TYR A 566 -9.34 -20.66 8.47
N ALA A 567 -8.10 -20.56 8.96
CA ALA A 567 -7.15 -19.56 8.54
C ALA A 567 -6.68 -19.78 7.09
N ALA A 568 -6.45 -21.04 6.69
CA ALA A 568 -6.03 -21.42 5.34
C ALA A 568 -7.12 -21.14 4.30
N ARG A 569 -8.39 -21.46 4.61
CA ARG A 569 -9.54 -21.20 3.73
C ARG A 569 -9.85 -19.73 3.59
N ALA A 570 -9.59 -18.93 4.64
CA ALA A 570 -9.82 -17.49 4.67
C ALA A 570 -11.20 -17.08 4.11
N GLY A 571 -12.23 -17.82 4.53
CA GLY A 571 -13.64 -17.60 4.15
C GLY A 571 -14.09 -18.14 2.81
N THR A 572 -13.21 -18.80 2.06
CA THR A 572 -13.61 -19.58 0.90
C THR A 572 -14.16 -20.95 1.30
N ARG A 573 -14.93 -21.56 0.40
CA ARG A 573 -15.45 -22.94 0.54
C ARG A 573 -14.82 -23.89 -0.48
N THR A 574 -13.87 -23.39 -1.25
CA THR A 574 -13.26 -24.07 -2.38
C THR A 574 -12.15 -25.02 -1.93
N GLY A 575 -11.70 -25.88 -2.84
CA GLY A 575 -10.58 -26.81 -2.60
C GLY A 575 -9.27 -26.10 -2.22
N TYR A 576 -9.00 -24.94 -2.83
CA TYR A 576 -7.90 -24.03 -2.49
C TYR A 576 -8.47 -22.64 -2.20
N TRP A 577 -7.72 -21.79 -1.48
CA TRP A 577 -8.22 -20.45 -1.16
C TRP A 577 -8.40 -19.55 -2.38
N TRP A 578 -7.78 -19.88 -3.53
CA TRP A 578 -7.89 -19.11 -4.77
C TRP A 578 -9.00 -19.60 -5.71
N ASP A 579 -9.27 -20.90 -5.75
CA ASP A 579 -10.25 -21.54 -6.65
C ASP A 579 -10.52 -22.99 -6.20
N ASP A 580 -11.53 -23.64 -6.80
CA ASP A 580 -11.76 -25.09 -6.67
C ASP A 580 -10.73 -25.90 -7.47
N ARG A 581 -10.18 -25.33 -8.54
CA ARG A 581 -9.13 -25.98 -9.34
C ARG A 581 -7.76 -25.51 -8.90
N PHE A 582 -6.80 -26.44 -8.88
CA PHE A 582 -5.42 -26.08 -8.61
C PHE A 582 -4.88 -25.08 -9.65
N ASP A 583 -5.10 -25.39 -10.93
CA ASP A 583 -4.91 -24.46 -12.05
C ASP A 583 -6.24 -23.75 -12.35
N ASP A 584 -6.29 -22.46 -12.01
CA ASP A 584 -7.43 -21.57 -12.24
C ASP A 584 -7.45 -21.01 -13.69
N GLY A 585 -6.52 -21.43 -14.54
CA GLY A 585 -6.38 -20.99 -15.92
C GLY A 585 -5.72 -19.61 -16.07
N SER A 586 -5.25 -19.00 -14.97
CA SER A 586 -4.52 -17.72 -15.01
C SER A 586 -3.06 -17.87 -15.45
N GLY A 587 -2.51 -19.10 -15.39
CA GLY A 587 -1.09 -19.36 -15.61
C GLY A 587 -0.16 -18.85 -14.50
N VAL A 588 -0.72 -18.36 -13.38
CA VAL A 588 0.05 -17.87 -12.23
C VAL A 588 0.29 -19.01 -11.25
N ARG A 589 1.56 -19.29 -10.91
CA ARG A 589 1.90 -20.26 -9.86
C ARG A 589 1.55 -19.69 -8.49
N ARG A 590 0.79 -20.44 -7.68
CA ARG A 590 0.28 -20.00 -6.35
C ARG A 590 0.86 -20.78 -5.16
N ALA A 591 1.65 -21.81 -5.40
CA ALA A 591 2.25 -22.66 -4.37
C ALA A 591 3.57 -23.30 -4.83
N ASN A 592 4.39 -23.73 -3.87
CA ASN A 592 5.53 -24.63 -4.10
C ASN A 592 5.13 -26.08 -3.83
N TYR A 593 5.27 -26.97 -4.81
CA TYR A 593 4.72 -28.33 -4.84
C TYR A 593 5.48 -29.18 -5.86
N ASP A 594 5.24 -30.49 -5.88
CA ASP A 594 5.87 -31.40 -6.83
C ASP A 594 5.31 -31.19 -8.25
N ASP A 595 6.11 -30.53 -9.10
CA ASP A 595 5.79 -30.22 -10.49
C ASP A 595 6.53 -31.13 -11.48
N THR A 596 6.53 -32.44 -11.21
CA THR A 596 7.11 -33.45 -12.10
C THR A 596 6.46 -33.52 -13.48
N GLN A 597 5.29 -32.90 -13.69
CA GLN A 597 4.60 -32.83 -14.98
C GLN A 597 4.87 -31.53 -15.78
N GLY A 598 5.21 -30.42 -15.12
CA GLY A 598 5.48 -29.11 -15.74
C GLY A 598 6.96 -28.81 -16.03
N GLY A 599 7.88 -29.70 -15.64
CA GLY A 599 9.31 -29.61 -15.98
C GLY A 599 10.14 -28.68 -15.09
N SER A 600 9.61 -28.24 -13.94
CA SER A 600 10.36 -27.48 -12.94
C SER A 600 11.05 -28.43 -11.95
N ASP A 601 12.38 -28.43 -11.90
CA ASP A 601 13.23 -29.34 -11.10
C ASP A 601 13.37 -28.88 -9.62
N VAL A 602 12.39 -28.12 -9.09
CA VAL A 602 12.46 -27.54 -7.74
C VAL A 602 12.19 -28.62 -6.70
N LYS A 603 13.27 -29.24 -6.19
CA LYS A 603 13.24 -30.33 -5.20
C LYS A 603 13.59 -29.87 -3.78
N HIS A 604 13.12 -28.68 -3.41
CA HIS A 604 13.36 -28.10 -2.10
C HIS A 604 12.33 -27.03 -1.75
N THR A 605 12.30 -26.62 -0.48
CA THR A 605 11.50 -25.48 -0.01
C THR A 605 11.84 -24.19 -0.77
N SER A 606 10.92 -23.23 -0.81
CA SER A 606 11.14 -21.86 -1.29
C SER A 606 11.20 -20.92 -0.09
N PHE A 607 11.71 -19.69 -0.30
CA PHE A 607 11.56 -18.65 0.73
C PHE A 607 10.07 -18.44 1.04
N VAL A 608 9.78 -18.20 2.31
CA VAL A 608 8.40 -17.90 2.72
C VAL A 608 7.92 -16.61 2.04
N GLY A 609 6.66 -16.62 1.60
CA GLY A 609 6.04 -15.50 0.91
C GLY A 609 6.41 -15.36 -0.57
N SER A 610 6.93 -16.42 -1.20
CA SER A 610 7.24 -16.44 -2.64
C SER A 610 5.99 -16.42 -3.54
N PHE A 611 4.82 -16.77 -2.99
CA PHE A 611 3.54 -16.83 -3.69
C PHE A 611 2.52 -15.87 -3.08
N ALA A 612 1.40 -15.65 -3.76
CA ALA A 612 0.37 -14.75 -3.27
C ALA A 612 -0.22 -15.21 -1.91
N PRO A 613 -0.55 -14.29 -1.00
CA PRO A 613 -1.22 -14.64 0.24
C PRO A 613 -2.70 -14.95 0.00
N ASN A 614 -3.28 -15.73 0.92
CA ASN A 614 -4.71 -15.97 0.96
C ASN A 614 -5.49 -14.73 1.43
N PRO A 615 -6.84 -14.77 1.42
CA PRO A 615 -7.65 -13.66 1.89
C PRO A 615 -7.49 -13.26 3.37
N PHE A 616 -6.74 -13.99 4.18
CA PHE A 616 -6.38 -13.54 5.52
C PHE A 616 -4.98 -12.95 5.59
N GLY A 617 -4.24 -12.88 4.48
CA GLY A 617 -2.86 -12.38 4.47
C GLY A 617 -1.84 -13.46 4.78
N LEU A 618 -2.25 -14.74 4.80
CA LEU A 618 -1.37 -15.85 5.11
C LEU A 618 -0.73 -16.40 3.85
N TYR A 619 0.56 -16.63 3.93
CA TYR A 619 1.35 -17.18 2.86
C TYR A 619 1.61 -18.65 3.11
N ASP A 620 1.86 -19.39 2.02
CA ASP A 620 2.32 -20.78 2.06
C ASP A 620 1.40 -21.72 2.85
N THR A 621 0.11 -21.41 2.97
CA THR A 621 -0.90 -22.33 3.54
C THR A 621 -1.23 -23.49 2.60
N ALA A 622 -0.75 -23.44 1.36
CA ALA A 622 -0.74 -24.54 0.40
C ALA A 622 0.68 -24.70 -0.14
N GLY A 623 1.32 -25.83 0.15
CA GLY A 623 2.65 -26.19 -0.30
C GLY A 623 3.79 -25.66 0.58
N ASN A 624 4.99 -25.63 0.01
CA ASN A 624 6.26 -25.34 0.67
C ASN A 624 6.65 -26.35 1.76
N VAL A 625 5.96 -26.39 2.91
CA VAL A 625 6.15 -27.39 3.96
C VAL A 625 4.82 -27.77 4.59
N TRP A 626 4.69 -29.04 4.98
CA TRP A 626 3.66 -29.45 5.92
C TRP A 626 3.85 -28.69 7.23
N GLU A 627 2.76 -28.42 7.92
CA GLU A 627 2.80 -27.64 9.15
C GLU A 627 2.18 -28.41 10.32
N TRP A 628 2.95 -28.56 11.39
CA TRP A 628 2.45 -29.11 12.65
C TRP A 628 1.31 -28.26 13.23
N VAL A 629 0.24 -28.94 13.66
CA VAL A 629 -0.82 -28.35 14.50
C VAL A 629 -0.87 -29.07 15.85
N ALA A 630 -1.61 -28.51 16.81
CA ALA A 630 -1.63 -29.02 18.18
C ALA A 630 -2.33 -30.40 18.33
N ASP A 631 -3.24 -30.73 17.42
CA ASP A 631 -4.19 -31.84 17.53
C ASP A 631 -3.53 -33.22 17.42
N CYS A 632 -4.10 -34.17 18.16
CA CYS A 632 -3.79 -35.59 18.01
C CYS A 632 -4.50 -36.15 16.77
N TRP A 633 -3.89 -37.15 16.13
CA TRP A 633 -4.48 -37.73 14.94
C TRP A 633 -5.77 -38.50 15.27
N HIS A 634 -6.78 -38.29 14.43
CA HIS A 634 -8.00 -39.09 14.37
C HIS A 634 -8.23 -39.52 12.92
N ASP A 635 -8.72 -40.75 12.73
CA ASP A 635 -8.92 -41.33 11.39
C ASP A 635 -10.05 -40.66 10.58
N ASN A 636 -10.83 -39.76 11.19
CA ASN A 636 -11.93 -39.00 10.59
C ASN A 636 -12.41 -37.91 11.58
N TYR A 637 -13.36 -37.06 11.15
CA TYR A 637 -13.98 -36.01 11.96
C TYR A 637 -15.26 -36.45 12.72
N GLN A 638 -15.53 -37.76 12.88
CA GLN A 638 -16.68 -38.18 13.69
C GLN A 638 -16.45 -37.78 15.15
N ASN A 639 -17.34 -36.93 15.67
CA ASN A 639 -17.25 -36.34 17.00
C ASN A 639 -16.07 -35.36 17.17
N ALA A 640 -15.62 -34.74 16.08
CA ALA A 640 -14.67 -33.63 16.14
C ALA A 640 -15.26 -32.45 16.93
N PRO A 641 -14.43 -31.69 17.67
CA PRO A 641 -14.87 -30.46 18.33
C PRO A 641 -15.38 -29.42 17.32
N SER A 642 -16.49 -28.76 17.65
CA SER A 642 -17.11 -27.74 16.80
C SER A 642 -16.83 -26.30 17.26
N ASP A 643 -15.92 -26.11 18.21
CA ASP A 643 -15.64 -24.82 18.88
C ASP A 643 -14.20 -24.34 18.67
N GLY A 644 -13.46 -24.94 17.74
CA GLY A 644 -12.10 -24.56 17.38
C GLY A 644 -11.03 -25.01 18.37
N ARG A 645 -11.39 -25.71 19.46
CA ARG A 645 -10.42 -26.23 20.43
C ARG A 645 -9.57 -27.36 19.83
N VAL A 646 -8.40 -27.58 20.41
CA VAL A 646 -7.51 -28.71 20.08
C VAL A 646 -8.21 -30.04 20.39
N TRP A 647 -8.22 -30.96 19.43
CA TRP A 647 -8.70 -32.33 19.60
C TRP A 647 -7.59 -33.23 20.16
N THR A 648 -7.79 -33.68 21.40
CA THR A 648 -6.79 -34.43 22.19
C THR A 648 -7.06 -35.95 22.12
N GLU A 649 -6.72 -36.73 23.16
CA GLU A 649 -6.93 -38.18 23.22
C GLU A 649 -8.43 -38.59 23.25
N GLU A 650 -9.32 -37.62 23.42
CA GLU A 650 -10.78 -37.81 23.40
C GLU A 650 -11.22 -38.47 22.08
N ASN A 651 -12.11 -39.47 22.13
CA ASN A 651 -12.65 -40.16 20.94
C ASN A 651 -11.60 -40.93 20.11
N LEU A 652 -10.67 -41.62 20.79
CA LEU A 652 -9.64 -42.48 20.20
C LEU A 652 -8.51 -41.71 19.47
N GLY A 653 -8.19 -40.51 19.95
CA GLY A 653 -7.06 -39.73 19.43
C GLY A 653 -5.72 -40.39 19.68
N ASP A 654 -4.92 -40.54 18.63
CA ASP A 654 -3.56 -41.05 18.70
C ASP A 654 -2.58 -39.88 18.81
N CYS A 655 -2.18 -39.51 20.03
CA CYS A 655 -1.23 -38.41 20.23
C CYS A 655 0.24 -38.77 19.96
N ALA A 656 0.55 -40.05 19.67
CA ALA A 656 1.87 -40.42 19.15
C ALA A 656 2.04 -39.90 17.71
N HIS A 657 0.94 -39.71 16.99
CA HIS A 657 0.93 -39.04 15.69
C HIS A 657 0.21 -37.69 15.78
N ARG A 658 0.86 -36.62 15.35
CA ARG A 658 0.26 -35.29 15.35
C ARG A 658 -0.21 -34.95 13.94
N VAL A 659 -1.29 -34.19 13.88
CA VAL A 659 -1.84 -33.74 12.60
C VAL A 659 -0.86 -32.76 11.95
N VAL A 660 -0.75 -32.85 10.63
CA VAL A 660 -0.08 -31.84 9.80
C VAL A 660 -0.99 -31.37 8.68
N ARG A 661 -0.79 -30.13 8.24
CA ARG A 661 -1.65 -29.44 7.27
C ARG A 661 -0.86 -28.74 6.15
N GLY A 662 -1.50 -28.56 5.00
CA GLY A 662 -1.03 -27.68 3.91
C GLY A 662 -0.25 -28.32 2.75
N GLY A 663 0.22 -29.56 2.86
CA GLY A 663 1.10 -30.15 1.83
C GLY A 663 2.51 -29.55 1.85
N SER A 664 3.39 -29.98 0.95
CA SER A 664 4.78 -29.49 0.89
C SER A 664 5.28 -29.33 -0.54
N TRP A 665 6.53 -28.86 -0.68
CA TRP A 665 7.26 -28.76 -1.94
C TRP A 665 7.35 -30.09 -2.73
N ASN A 666 7.15 -31.25 -2.09
CA ASN A 666 7.23 -32.57 -2.71
C ASN A 666 5.90 -33.32 -2.77
N ASN A 667 4.79 -32.62 -2.57
CA ASN A 667 3.45 -33.22 -2.66
C ASN A 667 2.75 -32.76 -3.91
N ASP A 668 1.86 -33.62 -4.42
CA ASP A 668 1.02 -33.26 -5.56
C ASP A 668 -0.11 -32.30 -5.13
N PRO A 669 -0.75 -31.61 -6.09
CA PRO A 669 -1.84 -30.67 -5.79
C PRO A 669 -2.96 -31.20 -4.90
N VAL A 670 -3.28 -32.50 -4.94
CA VAL A 670 -4.39 -33.08 -4.16
C VAL A 670 -4.13 -32.95 -2.67
N GLU A 671 -2.87 -33.07 -2.25
CA GLU A 671 -2.45 -32.95 -0.87
C GLU A 671 -2.30 -31.50 -0.39
N LEU A 672 -2.36 -30.51 -1.30
CA LEU A 672 -2.28 -29.07 -1.00
C LEU A 672 -3.65 -28.41 -0.74
N ARG A 673 -4.76 -29.15 -0.93
CA ARG A 673 -6.11 -28.62 -0.66
C ARG A 673 -6.23 -28.16 0.78
N SER A 674 -7.03 -27.13 1.04
CA SER A 674 -7.22 -26.60 2.40
C SER A 674 -7.73 -27.66 3.38
N ALA A 675 -8.52 -28.64 2.92
CA ALA A 675 -9.03 -29.74 3.72
C ALA A 675 -8.05 -30.91 3.93
N SER A 676 -6.97 -30.98 3.14
CA SER A 676 -6.02 -32.10 3.15
C SER A 676 -5.27 -32.18 4.48
N ARG A 677 -5.33 -33.34 5.12
CA ARG A 677 -4.66 -33.63 6.40
C ARG A 677 -3.82 -34.89 6.29
N SER A 678 -2.70 -34.88 6.98
CA SER A 678 -1.87 -36.06 7.18
C SER A 678 -1.40 -36.14 8.62
N ARG A 679 -0.58 -37.14 8.93
CA ARG A 679 0.00 -37.35 10.25
C ARG A 679 1.46 -37.77 10.16
N TYR A 680 2.23 -37.33 11.16
CA TYR A 680 3.58 -37.80 11.38
C TYR A 680 3.78 -38.11 12.86
N HIS A 681 4.72 -38.99 13.16
CA HIS A 681 5.01 -39.33 14.54
C HIS A 681 5.61 -38.11 15.27
N ALA A 682 5.13 -37.81 16.47
CA ALA A 682 5.42 -36.56 17.19
C ALA A 682 6.92 -36.36 17.50
N SER A 683 7.70 -37.46 17.53
CA SER A 683 9.14 -37.44 17.79
C SER A 683 10.02 -37.40 16.53
N ASP A 684 9.44 -37.38 15.34
CA ASP A 684 10.23 -37.44 14.11
C ASP A 684 10.83 -36.06 13.78
N VAL A 685 12.15 -36.00 13.62
CA VAL A 685 12.93 -34.77 13.35
C VAL A 685 13.58 -34.77 11.97
N THR A 686 13.31 -35.75 11.09
CA THR A 686 14.13 -35.98 9.88
C THR A 686 13.42 -35.68 8.56
N TYR A 687 12.20 -35.16 8.62
CA TYR A 687 11.44 -34.81 7.42
C TYR A 687 11.78 -33.40 6.95
N SER A 688 12.39 -33.32 5.77
CA SER A 688 12.76 -32.06 5.10
C SER A 688 11.57 -31.34 4.45
N LEU A 689 10.37 -31.90 4.58
CA LEU A 689 9.11 -31.40 4.07
C LEU A 689 8.20 -30.85 5.17
N LEU A 690 8.65 -30.87 6.43
CA LEU A 690 7.82 -30.63 7.62
C LEU A 690 8.40 -29.51 8.47
N GLY A 691 7.58 -28.47 8.70
CA GLY A 691 7.83 -27.32 9.54
C GLY A 691 6.60 -27.01 10.41
N PHE A 692 6.38 -25.73 10.75
CA PHE A 692 5.21 -25.29 11.53
C PHE A 692 4.98 -23.79 11.42
N ARG A 693 3.77 -23.35 11.78
CA ARG A 693 3.45 -21.94 12.04
C ARG A 693 2.90 -21.75 13.44
N LEU A 694 2.92 -20.51 13.90
CA LEU A 694 2.53 -20.12 15.25
C LEU A 694 1.07 -19.67 15.30
N ALA A 695 0.46 -19.78 16.47
CA ALA A 695 -0.74 -19.06 16.86
C ALA A 695 -0.48 -18.32 18.18
N ARG A 696 -1.15 -17.18 18.36
CA ARG A 696 -1.05 -16.32 19.54
C ARG A 696 -2.43 -15.83 19.95
N GLU A 697 -2.74 -15.90 21.24
CA GLU A 697 -3.95 -15.28 21.81
C GLU A 697 -3.79 -13.75 21.90
N PHE A 698 -4.89 -13.00 21.71
CA PHE A 698 -4.86 -11.53 21.79
C PHE A 698 -4.58 -11.02 23.19
#